data_AF-A0A3S3BFM7-F1
#
_entry.id   AF-A0A3S3BFM7-F1
#
_cell.length_a   1.000
_cell.length_b   1.000
_cell.length_c   1.000
_cell.angle_alpha   90.00
_cell.angle_beta   90.00
_cell.angle_gamma   90.00
#
_symmetry.space_group_name_H-M   'P 1'
#
loop_
_entity.id
_entity.type
_entity.pdbx_description
1 polymer ?
#
loop_
_entity_poly.entity_id
_entity_poly.type
_entity_poly.pdbx_seq_one_letter_code
_entity_poly.pdbx_strand_id
1 'polypeptide(L)'
;MVTDRRTASTLPAADVSYLFVDDEARADTVDVRDVDVRDVERRAPLRAGNLAYLIYTSGSTGRPKGVAVCHHNVVNLFGGTDQWCGFGPDDVWTWFHSPAFDFSVWEIWGALLHGGTLVVVSQSLSRSPIQLWELFARTGVTVLNQTPSAFYQFAESESQCPARVRESLALRVVIFGGEALDPSRLRGWYPGDNPRRPLLVNMYGLTETTVHTSKLELGTDEVHGSPIGAPIGNTRVYVLDGWLRPVPVGVGGELYIAGEQVARGYAGRAGLTAGRFVADPFGGAGARMYRSGDVVRWTGGGVLEFLGRADEQVKVRGFRIEPGEVEAALVSHPAVGQAAVIARELPGVAGGEQLVGYVVPDRSAGVVCRDEGVESELVGQWRRVYDDLYSGEGVYSLDQSCVEFGEDFGGWNSSYSGDPIELGQMREWRASAVDRVRGLGACRILEIGVGSGLLLSQLAAGCEEYWATDLSGETIGSLQARLSGLPFEWVDRVRLSVQAADDVEGLPAGYFDAVVLNSVVQYFPSGGYLLQVIEQAMTLLAPGGALFIGDVRNLSLLREFTTGVQVARADGLDVAGVRDRVRREMVAERELLVAPEFFVGVADEVGDVGAVDIQLKRGYSVNELTRYRYEVVLRKVPVEARSVSGAVRVEFVSRAAMEEYLRQTDSECVRVTRIPHAGLLPEVRVAQALGEGRLDVPAAAPGEVGAGCEVRVGSGSRRSGSLLPEDCHELACELGFTAVATWSSEAGYIDVVFVRAGLDGAAVTDVFVPCEPVSGLAGWVNDPGAGVQVADVRRFVGDVLPEFMVPAVVVVLDGLPLTANGKLDRSGLPDPEF
;
A
#
# COMPACT_ATOMS: atom_id res chain seq x y z
N MET A 1 -38.99 6.23 -12.14
CA MET A 1 -37.70 5.53 -12.19
C MET A 1 -37.89 4.17 -11.53
N VAL A 2 -37.45 3.09 -12.18
CA VAL A 2 -37.59 1.72 -11.66
C VAL A 2 -36.32 1.38 -10.88
N THR A 3 -36.44 0.92 -9.63
CA THR A 3 -35.30 0.65 -8.72
C THR A 3 -35.73 -0.32 -7.60
N ASP A 4 -34.84 -0.72 -6.71
CA ASP A 4 -35.18 -1.43 -5.47
C ASP A 4 -34.99 -0.49 -4.26
N ARG A 5 -35.54 -0.84 -3.08
CA ARG A 5 -35.47 0.04 -1.90
C ARG A 5 -34.04 0.29 -1.42
N ARG A 6 -33.15 -0.69 -1.58
CA ARG A 6 -31.74 -0.59 -1.18
C ARG A 6 -30.99 0.43 -2.04
N THR A 7 -31.24 0.44 -3.34
CA THR A 7 -30.60 1.33 -4.30
C THR A 7 -31.23 2.71 -4.24
N ALA A 8 -32.53 2.82 -4.00
CA ALA A 8 -33.19 4.13 -3.88
C ALA A 8 -32.63 5.02 -2.76
N SER A 9 -32.11 4.43 -1.68
CA SER A 9 -31.50 5.20 -0.58
C SER A 9 -30.15 5.82 -0.95
N THR A 10 -29.48 5.31 -2.00
CA THR A 10 -28.19 5.82 -2.47
C THR A 10 -28.33 6.75 -3.68
N LEU A 11 -29.52 6.86 -4.26
CA LEU A 11 -29.76 7.70 -5.43
C LEU A 11 -29.99 9.16 -5.04
N PRO A 12 -29.47 10.12 -5.82
CA PRO A 12 -29.69 11.53 -5.57
C PRO A 12 -31.19 11.87 -5.68
N ALA A 13 -31.62 12.84 -4.85
CA ALA A 13 -33.02 13.29 -4.85
C ALA A 13 -33.43 13.73 -6.27
N ALA A 14 -34.49 13.10 -6.81
CA ALA A 14 -35.03 13.39 -8.12
C ALA A 14 -36.55 13.57 -8.04
N ASP A 15 -37.10 14.50 -8.83
CA ASP A 15 -38.55 14.74 -8.97
C ASP A 15 -39.29 13.64 -9.75
N VAL A 16 -38.74 12.43 -9.82
CA VAL A 16 -39.29 11.31 -10.59
C VAL A 16 -39.77 10.24 -9.61
N SER A 17 -41.04 9.86 -9.71
CA SER A 17 -41.62 8.80 -8.87
C SER A 17 -40.85 7.49 -8.98
N TYR A 18 -40.57 6.85 -7.83
CA TYR A 18 -39.93 5.55 -7.76
C TYR A 18 -40.94 4.42 -7.93
N LEU A 19 -40.60 3.43 -8.76
CA LEU A 19 -41.28 2.14 -8.87
C LEU A 19 -40.33 1.09 -8.31
N PHE A 20 -40.70 0.50 -7.17
CA PHE A 20 -39.90 -0.47 -6.45
C PHE A 20 -40.15 -1.88 -6.98
N VAL A 21 -39.12 -2.53 -7.50
CA VAL A 21 -39.22 -3.91 -8.06
C VAL A 21 -39.27 -4.98 -6.96
N ASP A 22 -38.87 -4.61 -5.74
CA ASP A 22 -38.93 -5.41 -4.52
C ASP A 22 -40.24 -5.19 -3.73
N ASP A 23 -41.21 -4.50 -4.32
CA ASP A 23 -42.54 -4.32 -3.73
C ASP A 23 -43.45 -5.51 -4.10
N GLU A 24 -43.44 -6.55 -3.25
CA GLU A 24 -44.21 -7.79 -3.45
C GLU A 24 -45.72 -7.54 -3.65
N ALA A 25 -46.25 -6.41 -3.17
CA ALA A 25 -47.65 -6.02 -3.33
C ALA A 25 -48.05 -5.62 -4.77
N ARG A 26 -47.09 -5.49 -5.69
CA ARG A 26 -47.30 -5.13 -7.11
C ARG A 26 -46.92 -6.24 -8.10
N ALA A 27 -46.57 -7.43 -7.62
CA ALA A 27 -46.15 -8.57 -8.45
C ALA A 27 -47.29 -9.19 -9.28
N ASP A 28 -48.56 -8.90 -8.95
CA ASP A 28 -49.71 -9.40 -9.69
C ASP A 28 -50.04 -8.52 -10.90
N THR A 29 -49.55 -8.94 -12.06
CA THR A 29 -50.03 -8.59 -13.42
C THR A 29 -50.43 -7.13 -13.64
N VAL A 30 -49.49 -6.32 -14.13
CA VAL A 30 -49.85 -5.12 -14.88
C VAL A 30 -50.45 -5.57 -16.21
N ASP A 31 -51.74 -5.32 -16.45
CA ASP A 31 -52.34 -5.49 -17.77
C ASP A 31 -51.72 -4.46 -18.73
N VAL A 32 -50.69 -4.89 -19.47
CA VAL A 32 -49.90 -4.03 -20.38
C VAL A 32 -50.66 -3.59 -21.63
N ARG A 33 -51.93 -3.98 -21.78
CA ARG A 33 -52.75 -3.69 -22.97
C ARG A 33 -53.05 -2.20 -23.17
N ASP A 34 -52.85 -1.35 -22.16
CA ASP A 34 -53.15 0.09 -22.20
C ASP A 34 -51.92 1.03 -22.15
N VAL A 35 -50.70 0.54 -22.41
CA VAL A 35 -49.45 1.34 -22.23
C VAL A 35 -48.72 1.70 -23.54
N ASP A 36 -49.41 1.74 -24.67
CA ASP A 36 -48.77 2.28 -25.89
C ASP A 36 -48.75 3.81 -25.81
N VAL A 37 -47.60 4.39 -25.43
CA VAL A 37 -47.42 5.85 -25.33
C VAL A 37 -47.61 6.46 -26.71
N ARG A 38 -48.79 7.07 -26.91
CA ARG A 38 -49.15 7.73 -28.18
C ARG A 38 -48.28 8.96 -28.37
N ASP A 39 -48.10 9.38 -29.63
CA ASP A 39 -47.29 10.56 -29.94
C ASP A 39 -47.75 11.83 -29.19
N VAL A 40 -49.04 11.95 -28.89
CA VAL A 40 -49.63 13.07 -28.12
C VAL A 40 -49.25 13.07 -26.63
N GLU A 41 -48.82 11.93 -26.10
CA GLU A 41 -48.37 11.76 -24.71
C GLU A 41 -46.87 12.01 -24.55
N ARG A 42 -46.13 12.18 -25.67
CA ARG A 42 -44.69 12.43 -25.68
C ARG A 42 -44.41 13.92 -25.50
N ARG A 43 -43.36 14.25 -24.73
CA ARG A 43 -42.90 15.64 -24.52
C ARG A 43 -42.35 16.30 -25.80
N ALA A 44 -41.94 15.51 -26.79
CA ALA A 44 -41.45 15.96 -28.07
C ALA A 44 -41.58 14.85 -29.13
N PRO A 45 -41.58 15.18 -30.44
CA PRO A 45 -41.57 14.19 -31.50
C PRO A 45 -40.34 13.29 -31.44
N LEU A 46 -40.54 11.98 -31.60
CA LEU A 46 -39.45 11.01 -31.69
C LEU A 46 -38.82 11.07 -33.09
N ARG A 47 -37.50 11.18 -33.14
CA ARG A 47 -36.67 11.25 -34.34
C ARG A 47 -35.56 10.20 -34.26
N ALA A 48 -35.07 9.75 -35.41
CA ALA A 48 -33.98 8.78 -35.49
C ALA A 48 -32.72 9.25 -34.72
N GLY A 49 -32.47 10.56 -34.70
CA GLY A 49 -31.39 11.18 -33.95
C GLY A 49 -31.61 11.30 -32.44
N ASN A 50 -32.75 10.91 -31.86
CA ASN A 50 -32.93 10.89 -30.41
C ASN A 50 -32.14 9.74 -29.75
N LEU A 51 -31.81 9.89 -28.47
CA LEU A 51 -31.09 8.85 -27.73
C LEU A 51 -31.99 7.63 -27.52
N ALA A 52 -31.45 6.45 -27.84
CA ALA A 52 -32.06 5.17 -27.53
C ALA A 52 -31.66 4.70 -26.13
N TYR A 53 -30.38 4.83 -25.76
CA TYR A 53 -29.88 4.45 -24.43
C TYR A 53 -28.62 5.23 -24.04
N LEU A 54 -28.31 5.16 -22.74
CA LEU A 54 -27.01 5.51 -22.18
C LEU A 54 -26.46 4.31 -21.42
N ILE A 55 -25.29 3.81 -21.83
CA ILE A 55 -24.54 2.77 -21.11
C ILE A 55 -23.24 3.38 -20.62
N TYR A 56 -22.91 3.16 -19.35
CA TYR A 56 -21.72 3.72 -18.73
C TYR A 56 -20.53 2.78 -18.90
N THR A 57 -19.39 3.34 -19.29
CA THR A 57 -18.11 2.63 -19.36
C THR A 57 -17.13 3.19 -18.32
N SER A 58 -16.14 2.38 -17.94
CA SER A 58 -15.06 2.77 -17.04
C SER A 58 -14.28 3.97 -17.59
N GLY A 59 -13.94 4.92 -16.72
CA GLY A 59 -13.30 6.18 -17.10
C GLY A 59 -11.88 6.29 -16.58
N SER A 60 -10.93 6.68 -17.45
CA SER A 60 -9.51 6.88 -17.08
C SER A 60 -9.29 7.98 -16.03
N THR A 61 -10.31 8.77 -15.71
CA THR A 61 -10.29 9.80 -14.65
C THR A 61 -10.94 9.32 -13.34
N GLY A 62 -11.19 8.00 -13.21
CA GLY A 62 -11.88 7.40 -12.06
C GLY A 62 -13.37 7.71 -11.93
N ARG A 63 -14.00 8.27 -12.97
CA ARG A 63 -15.46 8.50 -13.00
C ARG A 63 -16.06 7.85 -14.25
N PRO A 64 -17.13 7.04 -14.13
CA PRO A 64 -17.78 6.41 -15.27
C PRO A 64 -18.24 7.44 -16.31
N LYS A 65 -18.16 7.08 -17.58
CA LYS A 65 -18.55 7.92 -18.74
C LYS A 65 -19.74 7.28 -19.46
N GLY A 66 -20.86 7.99 -19.51
CA GLY A 66 -22.07 7.53 -20.20
C GLY A 66 -21.96 7.70 -21.71
N VAL A 67 -22.00 6.61 -22.47
CA VAL A 67 -22.02 6.60 -23.93
C VAL A 67 -23.44 6.82 -24.43
N ALA A 68 -23.66 7.90 -25.16
CA ALA A 68 -24.98 8.29 -25.63
C ALA A 68 -25.22 7.76 -27.06
N VAL A 69 -26.04 6.71 -27.18
CA VAL A 69 -26.35 6.03 -28.45
C VAL A 69 -27.74 6.42 -28.94
N CYS A 70 -27.88 6.68 -30.25
CA CYS A 70 -29.14 7.13 -30.86
C CYS A 70 -29.93 5.99 -31.51
N HIS A 71 -31.23 6.20 -31.76
CA HIS A 71 -32.07 5.20 -32.44
C HIS A 71 -31.51 4.77 -33.80
N HIS A 72 -31.03 5.72 -34.62
CA HIS A 72 -30.47 5.39 -35.93
C HIS A 72 -29.24 4.48 -35.83
N ASN A 73 -28.43 4.59 -34.77
CA ASN A 73 -27.28 3.71 -34.57
C ASN A 73 -27.76 2.26 -34.36
N VAL A 74 -28.75 2.05 -33.48
CA VAL A 74 -29.31 0.72 -33.19
C VAL A 74 -29.99 0.12 -34.42
N VAL A 75 -30.77 0.91 -35.16
CA VAL A 75 -31.40 0.46 -36.41
C VAL A 75 -30.33 0.08 -37.45
N ASN A 76 -29.24 0.85 -37.53
CA ASN A 76 -28.14 0.55 -38.44
C ASN A 76 -27.42 -0.75 -38.08
N LEU A 77 -27.21 -1.04 -36.80
CA LEU A 77 -26.62 -2.31 -36.34
C LEU A 77 -27.37 -3.50 -36.96
N PHE A 78 -28.70 -3.55 -36.82
CA PHE A 78 -29.50 -4.65 -37.35
C PHE A 78 -29.62 -4.62 -38.88
N GLY A 79 -29.89 -3.45 -39.47
CA GLY A 79 -29.96 -3.32 -40.94
C GLY A 79 -28.65 -3.67 -41.64
N GLY A 80 -27.50 -3.40 -41.00
CA GLY A 80 -26.17 -3.73 -41.50
C GLY A 80 -25.77 -5.19 -41.30
N THR A 81 -26.55 -5.98 -40.55
CA THR A 81 -26.29 -7.40 -40.29
C THR A 81 -27.38 -8.35 -40.81
N ASP A 82 -28.55 -7.84 -41.17
CA ASP A 82 -29.72 -8.64 -41.58
C ASP A 82 -29.40 -9.65 -42.68
N GLN A 83 -28.71 -9.22 -43.74
CA GLN A 83 -28.43 -10.06 -44.91
C GLN A 83 -27.67 -11.36 -44.58
N TRP A 84 -26.76 -11.33 -43.60
CA TRP A 84 -25.96 -12.52 -43.23
C TRP A 84 -26.50 -13.22 -41.99
N CYS A 85 -27.05 -12.46 -41.04
CA CYS A 85 -27.60 -13.04 -39.83
C CYS A 85 -28.93 -13.74 -40.14
N GLY A 86 -29.72 -13.24 -41.10
CA GLY A 86 -30.97 -13.86 -41.53
C GLY A 86 -31.99 -13.92 -40.40
N PHE A 87 -32.28 -12.77 -39.77
CA PHE A 87 -33.22 -12.69 -38.66
C PHE A 87 -34.62 -13.11 -39.09
N GLY A 88 -35.35 -13.78 -38.21
CA GLY A 88 -36.72 -14.17 -38.51
C GLY A 88 -37.58 -14.49 -37.29
N PRO A 89 -38.90 -14.65 -37.50
CA PRO A 89 -39.85 -14.94 -36.42
C PRO A 89 -39.65 -16.33 -35.80
N ASP A 90 -38.97 -17.23 -36.51
CA ASP A 90 -38.64 -18.57 -36.02
C ASP A 90 -37.40 -18.57 -35.09
N ASP A 91 -36.71 -17.43 -34.94
CA ASP A 91 -35.55 -17.34 -34.07
C ASP A 91 -35.93 -17.26 -32.59
N VAL A 92 -35.23 -18.04 -31.78
CA VAL A 92 -35.29 -18.01 -30.32
C VAL A 92 -33.94 -17.53 -29.80
N TRP A 93 -33.94 -16.32 -29.25
CA TRP A 93 -32.79 -15.61 -28.72
C TRP A 93 -32.69 -15.76 -27.21
N THR A 94 -31.49 -15.56 -26.66
CA THR A 94 -31.28 -15.42 -25.22
C THR A 94 -30.96 -13.97 -24.86
N TRP A 95 -31.62 -13.45 -23.82
CA TRP A 95 -31.12 -12.30 -23.09
C TRP A 95 -30.29 -12.82 -21.92
N PHE A 96 -28.97 -12.82 -22.12
CA PHE A 96 -27.99 -13.43 -21.22
C PHE A 96 -27.18 -12.38 -20.47
N HIS A 97 -26.86 -11.28 -21.14
CA HIS A 97 -25.97 -10.26 -20.61
C HIS A 97 -26.73 -9.17 -19.85
N SER A 98 -26.05 -8.57 -18.86
CA SER A 98 -26.60 -7.45 -18.09
C SER A 98 -27.09 -6.32 -19.02
N PRO A 99 -28.21 -5.65 -18.72
CA PRO A 99 -28.64 -4.45 -19.45
C PRO A 99 -27.62 -3.30 -19.39
N ALA A 100 -26.68 -3.33 -18.44
CA ALA A 100 -25.57 -2.39 -18.37
C ALA A 100 -24.42 -2.70 -19.34
N PHE A 101 -24.48 -3.84 -20.05
CA PHE A 101 -23.55 -4.20 -21.13
C PHE A 101 -24.28 -4.15 -22.47
N ASP A 102 -23.68 -3.50 -23.46
CA ASP A 102 -24.33 -3.20 -24.73
C ASP A 102 -24.58 -4.43 -25.61
N PHE A 103 -23.97 -5.58 -25.28
CA PHE A 103 -24.34 -6.85 -25.90
C PHE A 103 -25.83 -7.22 -25.67
N SER A 104 -26.42 -6.76 -24.56
CA SER A 104 -27.86 -6.92 -24.30
C SER A 104 -28.74 -6.20 -25.33
N VAL A 105 -28.25 -5.11 -25.93
CA VAL A 105 -28.99 -4.37 -26.98
C VAL A 105 -29.13 -5.27 -28.22
N TRP A 106 -28.08 -6.00 -28.57
CA TRP A 106 -28.11 -6.98 -29.66
C TRP A 106 -29.06 -8.14 -29.37
N GLU A 107 -29.02 -8.67 -28.14
CA GLU A 107 -29.89 -9.78 -27.70
C GLU A 107 -31.37 -9.41 -27.72
N ILE A 108 -31.73 -8.28 -27.12
CA ILE A 108 -33.12 -7.86 -26.95
C ILE A 108 -33.72 -7.49 -28.31
N TRP A 109 -33.06 -6.60 -29.04
CA TRP A 109 -33.63 -6.04 -30.26
C TRP A 109 -33.46 -6.97 -31.47
N GLY A 110 -32.49 -7.89 -31.44
CA GLY A 110 -32.36 -8.96 -32.45
C GLY A 110 -33.62 -9.81 -32.54
N ALA A 111 -34.21 -10.17 -31.40
CA ALA A 111 -35.50 -10.85 -31.35
C ALA A 111 -36.68 -9.92 -31.66
N LEU A 112 -36.81 -8.84 -30.86
CA LEU A 112 -38.05 -8.06 -30.82
C LEU A 112 -38.32 -7.24 -32.09
N LEU A 113 -37.30 -6.88 -32.87
CA LEU A 113 -37.48 -6.17 -34.14
C LEU A 113 -37.88 -7.10 -35.29
N HIS A 114 -37.63 -8.41 -35.18
CA HIS A 114 -37.80 -9.38 -36.26
C HIS A 114 -38.88 -10.44 -35.97
N GLY A 115 -39.64 -10.26 -34.88
CA GLY A 115 -40.74 -11.17 -34.48
C GLY A 115 -40.28 -12.46 -33.80
N GLY A 116 -39.00 -12.55 -33.41
CA GLY A 116 -38.45 -13.71 -32.71
C GLY A 116 -38.86 -13.77 -31.24
N THR A 117 -38.56 -14.89 -30.60
CA THR A 117 -38.81 -15.13 -29.17
C THR A 117 -37.57 -14.80 -28.34
N LEU A 118 -37.72 -14.06 -27.24
CA LEU A 118 -36.62 -13.74 -26.31
C LEU A 118 -36.75 -14.55 -25.01
N VAL A 119 -35.78 -15.42 -24.76
CA VAL A 119 -35.65 -16.19 -23.51
C VAL A 119 -34.80 -15.40 -22.52
N VAL A 120 -35.42 -14.94 -21.43
CA VAL A 120 -34.71 -14.23 -20.35
C VAL A 120 -33.99 -15.25 -19.47
N VAL A 121 -32.65 -15.17 -19.40
CA VAL A 121 -31.83 -16.08 -18.61
C VAL A 121 -31.51 -15.45 -17.26
N SER A 122 -31.78 -16.16 -16.16
CA SER A 122 -31.44 -15.66 -14.82
C SER A 122 -29.92 -15.71 -14.58
N GLN A 123 -29.41 -14.81 -13.74
CA GLN A 123 -28.01 -14.77 -13.36
C GLN A 123 -27.51 -16.07 -12.68
N SER A 124 -28.41 -16.78 -11.99
CA SER A 124 -28.10 -18.09 -11.40
C SER A 124 -27.90 -19.17 -12.48
N LEU A 125 -28.72 -19.16 -13.54
CA LEU A 125 -28.61 -20.09 -14.66
C LEU A 125 -27.42 -19.78 -15.56
N SER A 126 -27.09 -18.49 -15.75
CA SER A 126 -25.96 -18.08 -16.59
C SER A 126 -24.61 -18.59 -16.09
N ARG A 127 -24.51 -18.97 -14.81
CA ARG A 127 -23.32 -19.54 -14.16
C ARG A 127 -23.31 -21.08 -14.11
N SER A 128 -24.32 -21.76 -14.67
CA SER A 128 -24.43 -23.22 -14.65
C SER A 128 -24.49 -23.80 -16.08
N PRO A 129 -23.34 -24.20 -16.66
CA PRO A 129 -23.28 -24.72 -18.02
C PRO A 129 -24.27 -25.87 -18.30
N ILE A 130 -24.41 -26.81 -17.37
CA ILE A 130 -25.32 -27.97 -17.53
C ILE A 130 -26.79 -27.53 -17.57
N GLN A 131 -27.19 -26.61 -16.70
CA GLN A 131 -28.57 -26.12 -16.67
C GLN A 131 -28.88 -25.27 -17.92
N LEU A 132 -27.88 -24.60 -18.50
CA LEU A 132 -28.02 -23.90 -19.78
C LEU A 132 -28.29 -24.87 -20.93
N TRP A 133 -27.61 -26.01 -21.00
CA TRP A 133 -27.90 -27.04 -22.00
C TRP A 133 -29.36 -27.51 -21.94
N GLU A 134 -29.87 -27.77 -20.74
CA GLU A 134 -31.27 -28.17 -20.55
C GLU A 134 -32.26 -27.07 -20.92
N LEU A 135 -31.94 -25.81 -20.59
CA LEU A 135 -32.74 -24.65 -20.98
C LEU A 135 -32.80 -24.51 -22.50
N PHE A 136 -31.64 -24.55 -23.18
CA PHE A 136 -31.54 -24.34 -24.62
C PHE A 136 -32.25 -25.46 -25.39
N ALA A 137 -32.08 -26.71 -24.98
CA ALA A 137 -32.79 -27.84 -25.56
C ALA A 137 -34.32 -27.74 -25.37
N ARG A 138 -34.77 -27.31 -24.18
CA ARG A 138 -36.20 -27.18 -23.87
C ARG A 138 -36.88 -26.03 -24.62
N THR A 139 -36.18 -24.91 -24.76
CA THR A 139 -36.72 -23.68 -25.35
C THR A 139 -36.43 -23.55 -26.84
N GLY A 140 -35.57 -24.42 -27.40
CA GLY A 140 -35.23 -24.41 -28.82
C GLY A 140 -34.42 -23.19 -29.23
N VAL A 141 -33.48 -22.73 -28.39
CA VAL A 141 -32.62 -21.56 -28.68
C VAL A 141 -31.90 -21.74 -30.02
N THR A 142 -32.02 -20.75 -30.90
CA THR A 142 -31.39 -20.74 -32.24
C THR A 142 -30.22 -19.78 -32.31
N VAL A 143 -30.28 -18.65 -31.59
CA VAL A 143 -29.24 -17.61 -31.58
C VAL A 143 -28.67 -17.44 -30.17
N LEU A 144 -27.36 -17.64 -30.04
CA LEU A 144 -26.64 -17.50 -28.78
C LEU A 144 -25.53 -16.47 -28.90
N ASN A 145 -25.49 -15.51 -27.98
CA ASN A 145 -24.43 -14.51 -27.87
C ASN A 145 -23.61 -14.80 -26.61
N GLN A 146 -22.29 -14.88 -26.71
CA GLN A 146 -21.41 -15.21 -25.58
C GLN A 146 -20.06 -14.52 -25.68
N THR A 147 -19.43 -14.29 -24.53
CA THR A 147 -17.98 -14.08 -24.52
C THR A 147 -17.26 -15.41 -24.78
N PRO A 148 -16.09 -15.40 -25.44
CA PRO A 148 -15.28 -16.60 -25.66
C PRO A 148 -15.13 -17.49 -24.43
N SER A 149 -14.74 -16.91 -23.28
CA SER A 149 -14.51 -17.69 -22.04
C SER A 149 -15.76 -18.42 -21.55
N ALA A 150 -16.93 -17.77 -21.59
CA ALA A 150 -18.18 -18.37 -21.16
C ALA A 150 -18.63 -19.48 -22.11
N PHE A 151 -18.43 -19.31 -23.42
CA PHE A 151 -18.74 -20.35 -24.38
C PHE A 151 -17.83 -21.56 -24.26
N TYR A 152 -16.54 -21.40 -23.95
CA TYR A 152 -15.64 -22.55 -23.74
C TYR A 152 -16.15 -23.46 -22.62
N GLN A 153 -16.57 -22.87 -21.50
CA GLN A 153 -17.16 -23.65 -20.39
C GLN A 153 -18.46 -24.35 -20.81
N PHE A 154 -19.29 -23.68 -21.60
CA PHE A 154 -20.50 -24.29 -22.17
C PHE A 154 -20.16 -25.46 -23.10
N ALA A 155 -19.22 -25.29 -24.03
CA ALA A 155 -18.79 -26.32 -24.97
C ALA A 155 -18.16 -27.54 -24.28
N GLU A 156 -17.29 -27.33 -23.28
CA GLU A 156 -16.63 -28.40 -22.51
C GLU A 156 -17.64 -29.26 -21.72
N SER A 157 -18.72 -28.63 -21.24
CA SER A 157 -19.81 -29.30 -20.53
C SER A 157 -20.68 -30.22 -21.40
N GLU A 158 -20.53 -30.20 -22.73
CA GLU A 158 -21.28 -31.06 -23.67
C GLU A 158 -21.15 -32.54 -23.28
N SER A 159 -19.94 -33.00 -22.97
CA SER A 159 -19.66 -34.40 -22.61
C SER A 159 -20.44 -34.90 -21.38
N GLN A 160 -20.87 -33.98 -20.52
CA GLN A 160 -21.61 -34.27 -19.28
C GLN A 160 -23.13 -34.29 -19.50
N CYS A 161 -23.60 -33.87 -20.67
CA CYS A 161 -25.02 -33.74 -20.99
C CYS A 161 -25.60 -35.05 -21.56
N PRO A 162 -26.82 -35.47 -21.12
CA PRO A 162 -27.51 -36.63 -21.68
C PRO A 162 -27.70 -36.51 -23.20
N ALA A 163 -27.60 -37.63 -23.94
CA ALA A 163 -27.70 -37.64 -25.40
C ALA A 163 -28.97 -36.95 -25.92
N ARG A 164 -30.12 -37.17 -25.26
CA ARG A 164 -31.40 -36.51 -25.60
C ARG A 164 -31.32 -34.98 -25.57
N VAL A 165 -30.55 -34.40 -24.66
CA VAL A 165 -30.40 -32.93 -24.52
C VAL A 165 -29.47 -32.43 -25.62
N ARG A 166 -28.35 -33.12 -25.87
CA ARG A 166 -27.40 -32.77 -26.94
C ARG A 166 -28.05 -32.81 -28.32
N GLU A 167 -28.87 -33.84 -28.59
CA GLU A 167 -29.55 -34.02 -29.87
C GLU A 167 -30.69 -33.03 -30.10
N SER A 168 -31.20 -32.40 -29.04
CA SER A 168 -32.29 -31.41 -29.09
C SER A 168 -31.79 -29.97 -29.19
N LEU A 169 -30.48 -29.74 -29.29
CA LEU A 169 -29.92 -28.41 -29.43
C LEU A 169 -30.25 -27.84 -30.83
N ALA A 170 -30.87 -26.66 -30.87
CA ALA A 170 -31.34 -26.02 -32.10
C ALA A 170 -30.49 -24.81 -32.55
N LEU A 171 -29.30 -24.64 -31.97
CA LEU A 171 -28.42 -23.50 -32.27
C LEU A 171 -28.08 -23.45 -33.76
N ARG A 172 -28.45 -22.35 -34.42
CA ARG A 172 -28.07 -22.06 -35.81
C ARG A 172 -26.86 -21.14 -35.87
N VAL A 173 -26.71 -20.23 -34.91
CA VAL A 173 -25.60 -19.25 -34.89
C VAL A 173 -25.17 -18.96 -33.46
N VAL A 174 -23.86 -18.89 -33.27
CA VAL A 174 -23.21 -18.43 -32.04
C VAL A 174 -22.34 -17.23 -32.38
N ILE A 175 -22.57 -16.14 -31.67
CA ILE A 175 -21.87 -14.87 -31.86
C ILE A 175 -20.96 -14.63 -30.66
N PHE A 176 -19.67 -14.48 -30.95
CA PHE A 176 -18.64 -14.15 -29.98
C PHE A 176 -18.38 -12.65 -29.97
N GLY A 177 -18.14 -12.10 -28.78
CA GLY A 177 -17.73 -10.72 -28.61
C GLY A 177 -17.15 -10.46 -27.23
N GLY A 178 -16.68 -9.24 -26.98
CA GLY A 178 -16.23 -8.81 -25.65
C GLY A 178 -14.80 -9.22 -25.28
N GLU A 179 -14.29 -10.38 -25.70
CA GLU A 179 -12.92 -10.86 -25.39
C GLU A 179 -12.16 -11.30 -26.65
N ALA A 180 -10.85 -11.50 -26.51
CA ALA A 180 -10.05 -12.14 -27.55
C ALA A 180 -10.45 -13.62 -27.65
N LEU A 181 -10.67 -14.10 -28.88
CA LEU A 181 -11.07 -15.46 -29.16
C LEU A 181 -9.84 -16.34 -29.44
N ASP A 182 -9.79 -17.51 -28.82
CA ASP A 182 -8.88 -18.62 -29.12
C ASP A 182 -9.61 -19.67 -29.99
N PRO A 183 -9.31 -19.73 -31.31
CA PRO A 183 -9.95 -20.68 -32.22
C PRO A 183 -9.68 -22.15 -31.90
N SER A 184 -8.58 -22.46 -31.20
CA SER A 184 -8.17 -23.83 -30.90
C SER A 184 -9.12 -24.53 -29.91
N ARG A 185 -9.76 -23.75 -29.04
CA ARG A 185 -10.78 -24.22 -28.08
C ARG A 185 -12.16 -24.45 -28.68
N LEU A 186 -12.37 -24.11 -29.95
CA LEU A 186 -13.63 -24.31 -30.67
C LEU A 186 -13.64 -25.60 -31.53
N ARG A 187 -12.59 -26.43 -31.44
CA ARG A 187 -12.53 -27.71 -32.15
C ARG A 187 -13.74 -28.59 -31.82
N GLY A 188 -14.38 -29.16 -32.85
CA GLY A 188 -15.58 -29.99 -32.70
C GLY A 188 -16.89 -29.19 -32.71
N TRP A 189 -16.82 -27.85 -32.75
CA TRP A 189 -17.98 -26.95 -32.85
C TRP A 189 -18.09 -26.22 -34.18
N TYR A 190 -17.15 -26.41 -35.11
CA TYR A 190 -17.25 -25.81 -36.44
C TYR A 190 -18.33 -26.52 -37.28
N PRO A 191 -19.05 -25.79 -38.16
CA PRO A 191 -19.99 -26.40 -39.11
C PRO A 191 -19.39 -27.52 -39.96
N GLY A 192 -18.10 -27.44 -40.28
CA GLY A 192 -17.36 -28.46 -41.02
C GLY A 192 -17.18 -29.78 -40.27
N ASP A 193 -17.25 -29.77 -38.93
CA ASP A 193 -17.08 -30.97 -38.09
C ASP A 193 -18.38 -31.79 -38.03
N ASN A 194 -19.54 -31.13 -38.06
CA ASN A 194 -20.85 -31.76 -38.06
C ASN A 194 -21.90 -30.75 -38.60
N PRO A 195 -22.73 -31.12 -39.59
CA PRO A 195 -23.73 -30.23 -40.19
C PRO A 195 -24.83 -29.76 -39.23
N ARG A 196 -24.93 -30.34 -38.02
CA ARG A 196 -25.80 -29.87 -36.93
C ARG A 196 -25.16 -28.79 -36.06
N ARG A 197 -23.90 -28.41 -36.30
CA ARG A 197 -23.23 -27.35 -35.52
C ARG A 197 -23.64 -25.96 -36.01
N PRO A 198 -23.71 -24.98 -35.10
CA PRO A 198 -24.06 -23.61 -35.46
C PRO A 198 -22.96 -22.93 -36.28
N LEU A 199 -23.35 -21.94 -37.07
CA LEU A 199 -22.40 -20.95 -37.61
C LEU A 199 -21.74 -20.22 -36.44
N LEU A 200 -20.41 -20.20 -36.43
CA LEU A 200 -19.63 -19.49 -35.42
C LEU A 200 -19.16 -18.16 -36.00
N VAL A 201 -19.48 -17.04 -35.33
CA VAL A 201 -19.14 -15.69 -35.82
C VAL A 201 -18.43 -14.92 -34.71
N ASN A 202 -17.20 -14.48 -34.99
CA ASN A 202 -16.51 -13.53 -34.13
C ASN A 202 -16.91 -12.11 -34.52
N MET A 203 -17.43 -11.32 -33.57
CA MET A 203 -17.79 -9.93 -33.78
C MET A 203 -17.03 -9.03 -32.83
N TYR A 204 -16.45 -7.97 -33.37
CA TYR A 204 -15.74 -6.96 -32.61
C TYR A 204 -16.52 -5.65 -32.63
N GLY A 205 -16.58 -4.97 -31.49
CA GLY A 205 -17.10 -3.63 -31.38
C GLY A 205 -16.88 -3.05 -30.00
N LEU A 206 -17.26 -1.78 -29.87
CA LEU A 206 -17.12 -0.99 -28.66
C LEU A 206 -18.46 -0.32 -28.39
N THR A 207 -18.72 0.02 -27.14
CA THR A 207 -19.94 0.76 -26.75
C THR A 207 -20.07 2.07 -27.51
N GLU A 208 -18.97 2.76 -27.77
CA GLU A 208 -18.94 4.01 -28.55
C GLU A 208 -19.26 3.83 -30.05
N THR A 209 -19.29 2.60 -30.53
CA THR A 209 -19.61 2.23 -31.91
C THR A 209 -20.78 1.25 -32.00
N THR A 210 -21.64 1.26 -30.98
CA THR A 210 -22.93 0.55 -30.94
C THR A 210 -22.78 -0.96 -31.14
N VAL A 211 -22.31 -1.64 -30.10
CA VAL A 211 -22.19 -3.09 -29.97
C VAL A 211 -21.16 -3.75 -30.89
N HIS A 212 -21.38 -3.72 -32.21
CA HIS A 212 -20.56 -4.44 -33.19
C HIS A 212 -20.17 -3.56 -34.38
N THR A 213 -18.92 -3.68 -34.82
CA THR A 213 -18.31 -2.88 -35.89
C THR A 213 -17.80 -3.77 -37.01
N SER A 214 -17.26 -4.93 -36.69
CA SER A 214 -16.73 -5.89 -37.67
C SER A 214 -17.13 -7.32 -37.32
N LYS A 215 -17.12 -8.19 -38.34
CA LYS A 215 -17.45 -9.61 -38.20
C LYS A 215 -16.47 -10.51 -38.95
N LEU A 216 -16.28 -11.72 -38.43
CA LEU A 216 -15.60 -12.83 -39.08
C LEU A 216 -16.41 -14.11 -38.87
N GLU A 217 -16.76 -14.79 -39.95
CA GLU A 217 -17.29 -16.15 -39.88
C GLU A 217 -16.12 -17.12 -39.71
N LEU A 218 -16.20 -17.99 -38.69
CA LEU A 218 -15.12 -18.89 -38.32
C LEU A 218 -15.25 -20.23 -39.06
N GLY A 219 -14.17 -20.67 -39.70
CA GLY A 219 -14.06 -21.94 -40.42
C GLY A 219 -13.00 -22.87 -39.83
N THR A 220 -12.81 -24.04 -40.46
CA THR A 220 -11.84 -25.07 -40.03
C THR A 220 -10.39 -24.77 -40.39
N ASP A 221 -10.12 -23.70 -41.14
CA ASP A 221 -8.77 -23.31 -41.52
C ASP A 221 -7.98 -22.80 -40.29
N GLU A 222 -6.67 -23.06 -40.25
CA GLU A 222 -5.81 -22.60 -39.14
C GLU A 222 -5.76 -21.06 -39.12
N VAL A 223 -6.47 -20.49 -38.16
CA VAL A 223 -6.45 -19.06 -37.87
C VAL A 223 -5.32 -18.78 -36.87
N HIS A 224 -4.29 -18.07 -37.32
CA HIS A 224 -3.26 -17.51 -36.43
C HIS A 224 -3.62 -16.08 -36.01
N GLY A 225 -3.38 -15.73 -34.74
CA GLY A 225 -3.66 -14.40 -34.19
C GLY A 225 -5.11 -14.21 -33.72
N SER A 226 -5.53 -12.96 -33.50
CA SER A 226 -6.89 -12.60 -33.07
C SER A 226 -7.63 -11.81 -34.16
N PRO A 227 -8.17 -12.48 -35.19
CA PRO A 227 -8.84 -11.78 -36.27
C PRO A 227 -10.25 -11.32 -35.87
N ILE A 228 -10.53 -10.06 -36.18
CA ILE A 228 -11.80 -9.38 -35.91
C ILE A 228 -12.60 -9.13 -37.21
N GLY A 229 -12.07 -9.57 -38.35
CA GLY A 229 -12.82 -9.69 -39.59
C GLY A 229 -12.91 -8.42 -40.42
N ALA A 230 -14.07 -8.18 -41.03
CA ALA A 230 -14.32 -7.04 -41.92
C ALA A 230 -15.50 -6.21 -41.39
N PRO A 231 -15.56 -4.90 -41.71
CA PRO A 231 -16.63 -4.02 -41.22
C PRO A 231 -18.03 -4.52 -41.62
N ILE A 232 -19.01 -4.31 -40.74
CA ILE A 232 -20.43 -4.56 -41.04
C ILE A 232 -21.03 -3.45 -41.92
N GLY A 233 -22.29 -3.60 -42.34
CA GLY A 233 -22.97 -2.63 -43.20
C GLY A 233 -22.92 -1.19 -42.68
N ASN A 234 -22.76 -0.24 -43.61
CA ASN A 234 -22.70 1.21 -43.36
C ASN A 234 -21.64 1.65 -42.32
N THR A 235 -20.63 0.79 -42.08
CA THR A 235 -19.54 1.03 -41.14
C THR A 235 -18.22 1.06 -41.91
N ARG A 236 -17.36 2.00 -41.56
CA ARG A 236 -16.03 2.16 -42.14
C ARG A 236 -15.00 2.05 -41.03
N VAL A 237 -13.90 1.36 -41.34
CA VAL A 237 -12.79 1.17 -40.42
C VAL A 237 -11.52 1.64 -41.11
N TYR A 238 -10.69 2.38 -40.38
CA TYR A 238 -9.41 2.89 -40.84
C TYR A 238 -8.32 2.43 -39.87
N VAL A 239 -7.19 1.98 -40.40
CA VAL A 239 -6.00 1.65 -39.62
C VAL A 239 -4.99 2.74 -39.91
N LEU A 240 -4.75 3.61 -38.93
CA LEU A 240 -4.04 4.87 -39.12
C LEU A 240 -2.72 4.92 -38.32
N ASP A 241 -1.75 5.66 -38.86
CA ASP A 241 -0.54 6.03 -38.13
C ASP A 241 -0.75 7.26 -37.22
N GLY A 242 0.30 7.69 -36.52
CA GLY A 242 0.28 8.88 -35.65
C GLY A 242 0.03 10.21 -36.38
N TRP A 243 0.00 10.21 -37.72
CA TRP A 243 -0.31 11.37 -38.57
C TRP A 243 -1.71 11.28 -39.20
N LEU A 244 -2.54 10.33 -38.75
CA LEU A 244 -3.87 10.03 -39.29
C LEU A 244 -3.84 9.60 -40.76
N ARG A 245 -2.77 8.94 -41.21
CA ARG A 245 -2.65 8.40 -42.58
C ARG A 245 -2.88 6.88 -42.57
N PRO A 246 -3.59 6.33 -43.58
CA PRO A 246 -3.76 4.89 -43.69
C PRO A 246 -2.42 4.15 -43.79
N VAL A 247 -2.25 3.10 -42.98
CA VAL A 247 -1.06 2.25 -43.02
C VAL A 247 -1.16 1.18 -44.13
N PRO A 248 -0.03 0.68 -44.67
CA PRO A 248 -0.03 -0.44 -45.61
C PRO A 248 -0.53 -1.75 -44.99
N VAL A 249 -0.96 -2.69 -45.83
CA VAL A 249 -1.31 -4.07 -45.43
C VAL A 249 -0.13 -4.71 -44.68
N GLY A 250 -0.43 -5.39 -43.57
CA GLY A 250 0.55 -6.06 -42.70
C GLY A 250 1.16 -5.17 -41.62
N VAL A 251 1.00 -3.84 -41.70
CA VAL A 251 1.55 -2.88 -40.73
C VAL A 251 0.52 -2.58 -39.64
N GLY A 252 0.96 -2.59 -38.39
CA GLY A 252 0.15 -2.22 -37.24
C GLY A 252 -0.13 -0.72 -37.20
N GLY A 253 -1.36 -0.33 -36.89
CA GLY A 253 -1.78 1.05 -36.66
C GLY A 253 -2.99 1.11 -35.72
N GLU A 254 -3.37 2.32 -35.31
CA GLU A 254 -4.51 2.53 -34.43
C GLU A 254 -5.82 2.45 -35.23
N LEU A 255 -6.83 1.79 -34.66
CA LEU A 255 -8.14 1.60 -35.28
C LEU A 255 -9.06 2.82 -35.08
N TYR A 256 -9.58 3.34 -36.17
CA TYR A 256 -10.59 4.39 -36.21
C TYR A 256 -11.86 3.88 -36.89
N ILE A 257 -13.02 4.21 -36.33
CA ILE A 257 -14.31 3.68 -36.78
C ILE A 257 -15.22 4.84 -37.18
N ALA A 258 -15.77 4.82 -38.38
CA ALA A 258 -16.62 5.86 -38.93
C ALA A 258 -17.92 5.29 -39.51
N GLY A 259 -18.87 6.17 -39.82
CA GLY A 259 -20.17 5.79 -40.38
C GLY A 259 -21.29 5.76 -39.35
N GLU A 260 -22.37 5.06 -39.67
CA GLU A 260 -23.63 5.13 -38.93
C GLU A 260 -23.59 4.43 -37.56
N GLN A 261 -22.54 3.66 -37.28
CA GLN A 261 -22.33 3.02 -35.96
C GLN A 261 -21.79 3.96 -34.88
N VAL A 262 -21.22 5.11 -35.24
CA VAL A 262 -20.57 6.02 -34.29
C VAL A 262 -21.61 6.70 -33.40
N ALA A 263 -21.47 6.54 -32.09
CA ALA A 263 -22.36 7.12 -31.09
C ALA A 263 -22.33 8.67 -31.11
N ARG A 264 -23.28 9.29 -30.39
CA ARG A 264 -23.32 10.76 -30.29
C ARG A 264 -22.09 11.31 -29.57
N GLY A 265 -21.65 10.62 -28.52
CA GLY A 265 -20.53 11.03 -27.68
C GLY A 265 -20.73 10.64 -26.22
N TYR A 266 -19.95 11.24 -25.33
CA TYR A 266 -20.06 11.04 -23.89
C TYR A 266 -20.99 12.09 -23.25
N ALA A 267 -22.02 11.63 -22.53
CA ALA A 267 -23.03 12.47 -21.91
C ALA A 267 -22.40 13.45 -20.89
N GLY A 268 -22.60 14.75 -21.09
CA GLY A 268 -22.06 15.80 -20.22
C GLY A 268 -20.54 15.96 -20.25
N ARG A 269 -19.83 15.34 -21.21
CA ARG A 269 -18.35 15.33 -21.26
C ARG A 269 -17.84 15.80 -22.63
N ALA A 270 -18.04 17.08 -22.94
CA ALA A 270 -17.68 17.65 -24.24
C ALA A 270 -16.19 17.53 -24.58
N GLY A 271 -15.29 17.80 -23.64
CA GLY A 271 -13.83 17.68 -23.85
C GLY A 271 -13.41 16.25 -24.19
N LEU A 272 -13.89 15.27 -23.41
CA LEU A 272 -13.60 13.85 -23.68
C LEU A 272 -14.21 13.40 -25.02
N THR A 273 -15.42 13.90 -25.34
CA THR A 273 -16.05 13.62 -26.62
C THR A 273 -15.21 14.14 -27.77
N ALA A 274 -14.74 15.39 -27.72
CA ALA A 274 -13.90 15.97 -28.76
C ALA A 274 -12.54 15.26 -28.92
N GLY A 275 -12.00 14.68 -27.85
CA GLY A 275 -10.75 13.92 -27.89
C GLY A 275 -10.85 12.50 -28.47
N ARG A 276 -12.06 11.90 -28.51
CA ARG A 276 -12.27 10.51 -28.98
C ARG A 276 -13.17 10.41 -30.21
N PHE A 277 -14.17 11.28 -30.35
CA PHE A 277 -15.07 11.38 -31.50
C PHE A 277 -14.60 12.53 -32.40
N VAL A 278 -13.54 12.27 -33.16
CA VAL A 278 -12.81 13.25 -33.95
C VAL A 278 -13.42 13.43 -35.35
N ALA A 279 -12.99 14.45 -36.08
CA ALA A 279 -13.39 14.65 -37.47
C ALA A 279 -12.87 13.51 -38.36
N ASP A 280 -13.70 13.03 -39.29
CA ASP A 280 -13.33 12.00 -40.28
C ASP A 280 -12.77 12.67 -41.55
N PRO A 281 -11.45 12.61 -41.83
CA PRO A 281 -10.87 13.23 -43.01
C PRO A 281 -11.19 12.46 -44.32
N PHE A 282 -11.75 11.25 -44.22
CA PHE A 282 -12.10 10.39 -45.36
C PHE A 282 -13.61 10.41 -45.65
N GLY A 283 -14.39 11.10 -44.82
CA GLY A 283 -15.83 11.23 -44.93
C GLY A 283 -16.28 12.50 -45.64
N GLY A 284 -17.61 12.67 -45.76
CA GLY A 284 -18.20 13.92 -46.22
C GLY A 284 -18.15 15.03 -45.15
N ALA A 285 -18.58 16.23 -45.51
CA ALA A 285 -18.62 17.36 -44.59
C ALA A 285 -19.43 17.03 -43.32
N GLY A 286 -18.83 17.25 -42.14
CA GLY A 286 -19.45 16.96 -40.84
C GLY A 286 -19.36 15.50 -40.39
N ALA A 287 -18.72 14.62 -41.17
CA ALA A 287 -18.47 13.25 -40.75
C ALA A 287 -17.51 13.17 -39.55
N ARG A 288 -17.72 12.15 -38.71
CA ARG A 288 -16.92 11.88 -37.52
C ARG A 288 -16.42 10.44 -37.54
N MET A 289 -15.29 10.22 -36.89
CA MET A 289 -14.74 8.90 -36.60
C MET A 289 -14.40 8.78 -35.11
N TYR A 290 -14.55 7.58 -34.58
CA TYR A 290 -14.22 7.24 -33.21
C TYR A 290 -12.83 6.59 -33.14
N ARG A 291 -11.99 7.10 -32.23
CA ARG A 291 -10.64 6.61 -31.94
C ARG A 291 -10.69 5.53 -30.85
N SER A 292 -10.52 4.27 -31.21
CA SER A 292 -10.72 3.15 -30.26
C SER A 292 -9.62 3.00 -29.20
N GLY A 293 -8.38 3.36 -29.54
CA GLY A 293 -7.17 3.01 -28.77
C GLY A 293 -6.68 1.59 -29.02
N ASP A 294 -7.35 0.82 -29.88
CA ASP A 294 -6.95 -0.55 -30.23
C ASP A 294 -5.96 -0.52 -31.40
N VAL A 295 -4.92 -1.35 -31.33
CA VAL A 295 -3.90 -1.51 -32.37
C VAL A 295 -4.25 -2.74 -33.20
N VAL A 296 -4.37 -2.55 -34.50
CA VAL A 296 -4.77 -3.59 -35.45
C VAL A 296 -3.92 -3.55 -36.72
N ARG A 297 -4.01 -4.58 -37.55
CA ARG A 297 -3.47 -4.56 -38.93
C ARG A 297 -4.42 -5.22 -39.91
N TRP A 298 -4.33 -4.83 -41.18
CA TRP A 298 -4.95 -5.56 -42.28
C TRP A 298 -4.07 -6.72 -42.72
N THR A 299 -4.65 -7.89 -42.91
CA THR A 299 -3.99 -9.01 -43.59
C THR A 299 -4.14 -8.90 -45.12
N GLY A 300 -3.33 -9.65 -45.87
CA GLY A 300 -3.45 -9.73 -47.34
C GLY A 300 -4.80 -10.27 -47.83
N GLY A 301 -5.55 -10.97 -46.97
CA GLY A 301 -6.90 -11.47 -47.25
C GLY A 301 -8.02 -10.48 -46.95
N GLY A 302 -7.71 -9.23 -46.56
CA GLY A 302 -8.72 -8.23 -46.21
C GLY A 302 -9.41 -8.48 -44.87
N VAL A 303 -8.70 -9.12 -43.93
CA VAL A 303 -9.17 -9.37 -42.56
C VAL A 303 -8.42 -8.44 -41.61
N LEU A 304 -9.14 -7.78 -40.69
CA LEU A 304 -8.53 -7.07 -39.57
C LEU A 304 -8.08 -8.06 -38.50
N GLU A 305 -6.87 -7.86 -38.01
CA GLU A 305 -6.27 -8.61 -36.91
C GLU A 305 -5.97 -7.67 -35.74
N PHE A 306 -6.45 -8.03 -34.55
CA PHE A 306 -6.21 -7.32 -33.32
C PHE A 306 -4.84 -7.67 -32.73
N LEU A 307 -4.03 -6.66 -32.42
CA LEU A 307 -2.65 -6.81 -31.92
C LEU A 307 -2.50 -6.40 -30.44
N GLY A 308 -3.48 -5.67 -29.88
CA GLY A 308 -3.44 -5.17 -28.50
C GLY A 308 -4.03 -3.77 -28.36
N ARG A 309 -3.73 -3.11 -27.24
CA ARG A 309 -4.14 -1.73 -26.97
C ARG A 309 -2.95 -0.79 -26.90
N ALA A 310 -3.16 0.46 -27.28
CA ALA A 310 -2.19 1.54 -27.14
C ALA A 310 -2.23 2.22 -25.75
N ASP A 311 -3.28 2.00 -24.96
CA ASP A 311 -3.46 2.50 -23.60
C ASP A 311 -3.51 1.35 -22.56
N GLU A 312 -3.62 1.70 -21.27
CA GLU A 312 -3.48 0.77 -20.13
C GLU A 312 -4.77 0.02 -19.76
N GLN A 313 -5.79 0.13 -20.60
CA GLN A 313 -7.08 -0.49 -20.34
C GLN A 313 -7.01 -2.02 -20.49
N VAL A 314 -7.59 -2.72 -19.52
CA VAL A 314 -7.58 -4.19 -19.46
C VAL A 314 -8.99 -4.78 -19.60
N LYS A 315 -9.07 -6.04 -20.02
CA LYS A 315 -10.31 -6.82 -20.11
C LYS A 315 -10.25 -8.01 -19.17
N VAL A 316 -10.86 -7.88 -17.99
CA VAL A 316 -10.89 -8.94 -16.98
C VAL A 316 -12.27 -9.60 -16.99
N ARG A 317 -12.35 -10.90 -17.30
CA ARG A 317 -13.61 -11.68 -17.36
C ARG A 317 -14.70 -11.02 -18.22
N GLY A 318 -14.31 -10.46 -19.36
CA GLY A 318 -15.22 -9.77 -20.29
C GLY A 318 -15.58 -8.33 -19.89
N PHE A 319 -15.18 -7.87 -18.70
CA PHE A 319 -15.39 -6.50 -18.25
C PHE A 319 -14.23 -5.60 -18.66
N ARG A 320 -14.59 -4.43 -19.21
CA ARG A 320 -13.64 -3.39 -19.60
C ARG A 320 -13.32 -2.52 -18.39
N ILE A 321 -12.08 -2.61 -17.89
CA ILE A 321 -11.64 -1.94 -16.66
C ILE A 321 -10.47 -1.00 -16.97
N GLU A 322 -10.56 0.23 -16.48
CA GLU A 322 -9.44 1.17 -16.44
C GLU A 322 -8.76 1.03 -15.06
N PRO A 323 -7.50 0.56 -14.97
CA PRO A 323 -6.80 0.43 -13.68
C PRO A 323 -6.81 1.73 -12.86
N GLY A 324 -6.71 2.89 -13.53
CA GLY A 324 -6.79 4.20 -12.90
C GLY A 324 -8.09 4.48 -12.12
N GLU A 325 -9.21 3.83 -12.46
CA GLU A 325 -10.45 3.94 -11.67
C GLU A 325 -10.34 3.16 -10.36
N VAL A 326 -9.70 2.01 -10.39
CA VAL A 326 -9.43 1.19 -9.21
C VAL A 326 -8.36 1.85 -8.33
N GLU A 327 -7.32 2.42 -8.93
CA GLU A 327 -6.29 3.21 -8.24
C GLU A 327 -6.90 4.42 -7.52
N ALA A 328 -7.79 5.17 -8.18
CA ALA A 328 -8.48 6.30 -7.55
C ALA A 328 -9.36 5.87 -6.37
N ALA A 329 -10.04 4.72 -6.47
CA ALA A 329 -10.81 4.17 -5.35
C ALA A 329 -9.90 3.73 -4.19
N LEU A 330 -8.77 3.08 -4.47
CA LEU A 330 -7.78 2.70 -3.45
C LEU A 330 -7.21 3.93 -2.73
N VAL A 331 -6.82 4.97 -3.46
CA VAL A 331 -6.30 6.24 -2.91
C VAL A 331 -7.35 7.03 -2.13
N SER A 332 -8.64 6.79 -2.36
CA SER A 332 -9.68 7.42 -1.55
C SER A 332 -9.82 6.84 -0.13
N HIS A 333 -9.14 5.73 0.17
CA HIS A 333 -9.05 5.19 1.52
C HIS A 333 -8.08 6.06 2.38
N PRO A 334 -8.46 6.48 3.60
CA PRO A 334 -7.64 7.41 4.41
C PRO A 334 -6.21 6.94 4.71
N ALA A 335 -5.99 5.63 4.82
CA ALA A 335 -4.69 5.05 5.09
C ALA A 335 -3.81 4.82 3.84
N VAL A 336 -4.28 5.14 2.62
CA VAL A 336 -3.56 4.86 1.37
C VAL A 336 -3.12 6.16 0.71
N GLY A 337 -1.80 6.40 0.64
CA GLY A 337 -1.23 7.59 0.01
C GLY A 337 -1.01 7.44 -1.51
N GLN A 338 -0.67 6.23 -1.97
CA GLN A 338 -0.49 5.93 -3.39
C GLN A 338 -1.02 4.54 -3.72
N ALA A 339 -1.47 4.34 -4.97
CA ALA A 339 -1.86 3.02 -5.45
C ALA A 339 -1.45 2.82 -6.91
N ALA A 340 -1.20 1.56 -7.28
CA ALA A 340 -1.04 1.11 -8.66
C ALA A 340 -1.80 -0.20 -8.85
N VAL A 341 -2.47 -0.37 -9.99
CA VAL A 341 -3.27 -1.57 -10.28
C VAL A 341 -2.80 -2.19 -11.59
N ILE A 342 -2.60 -3.51 -11.58
CA ILE A 342 -2.27 -4.28 -12.77
C ILE A 342 -3.17 -5.51 -12.88
N ALA A 343 -3.34 -6.01 -14.11
CA ALA A 343 -3.91 -7.33 -14.35
C ALA A 343 -2.77 -8.37 -14.40
N ARG A 344 -2.92 -9.51 -13.71
CA ARG A 344 -2.00 -10.64 -13.76
C ARG A 344 -2.75 -11.96 -13.95
N GLU A 345 -2.16 -12.87 -14.70
CA GLU A 345 -2.62 -14.26 -14.78
C GLU A 345 -2.26 -15.04 -13.51
N LEU A 346 -3.18 -15.91 -13.09
CA LEU A 346 -3.04 -16.77 -11.93
C LEU A 346 -2.53 -18.16 -12.34
N PRO A 347 -1.39 -18.64 -11.80
CA PRO A 347 -0.97 -20.03 -12.01
C PRO A 347 -1.99 -21.00 -11.39
N GLY A 348 -2.53 -21.94 -12.18
CA GLY A 348 -3.36 -23.04 -11.68
C GLY A 348 -4.87 -22.79 -11.60
N VAL A 349 -5.35 -21.58 -11.90
CA VAL A 349 -6.80 -21.30 -12.04
C VAL A 349 -7.16 -21.28 -13.52
N ALA A 350 -7.97 -22.24 -13.97
CA ALA A 350 -8.50 -22.24 -15.32
C ALA A 350 -9.54 -21.11 -15.47
N GLY A 351 -9.17 -19.96 -16.05
CA GLY A 351 -10.13 -18.92 -16.44
C GLY A 351 -9.81 -17.46 -16.08
N GLY A 352 -8.57 -16.99 -16.26
CA GLY A 352 -8.30 -15.59 -16.65
C GLY A 352 -7.57 -14.69 -15.67
N GLU A 353 -7.12 -13.55 -16.21
CA GLU A 353 -6.45 -12.44 -15.49
C GLU A 353 -7.26 -11.97 -14.27
N GLN A 354 -6.56 -11.55 -13.20
CA GLN A 354 -7.12 -10.90 -12.01
C GLN A 354 -6.44 -9.56 -11.76
N LEU A 355 -7.16 -8.63 -11.11
CA LEU A 355 -6.59 -7.37 -10.68
C LEU A 355 -5.79 -7.54 -9.39
N VAL A 356 -4.60 -6.95 -9.35
CA VAL A 356 -3.72 -6.85 -8.19
C VAL A 356 -3.54 -5.37 -7.88
N GLY A 357 -3.87 -4.96 -6.65
CA GLY A 357 -3.67 -3.59 -6.18
C GLY A 357 -2.41 -3.50 -5.33
N TYR A 358 -1.49 -2.60 -5.68
CA TYR A 358 -0.33 -2.27 -4.85
C TYR A 358 -0.61 -0.93 -4.17
N VAL A 359 -0.53 -0.89 -2.85
CA VAL A 359 -0.83 0.31 -2.06
C VAL A 359 0.37 0.73 -1.23
N VAL A 360 0.58 2.03 -1.10
CA VAL A 360 1.58 2.63 -0.21
C VAL A 360 0.83 3.34 0.92
N PRO A 361 1.11 3.03 2.20
CA PRO A 361 0.47 3.69 3.32
C PRO A 361 0.70 5.21 3.31
N ASP A 362 -0.32 5.98 3.69
CA ASP A 362 -0.17 7.42 3.90
C ASP A 362 0.52 7.69 5.24
N ARG A 363 1.82 8.02 5.20
CA ARG A 363 2.63 8.31 6.40
C ARG A 363 2.29 9.66 7.03
N SER A 364 1.52 10.52 6.37
CA SER A 364 1.14 11.84 6.92
C SER A 364 0.04 11.77 7.98
N ALA A 365 -0.72 10.67 8.02
CA ALA A 365 -1.86 10.52 8.92
C ALA A 365 -1.47 10.41 10.41
N GLY A 366 -0.43 9.65 10.76
CA GLY A 366 -0.09 9.32 12.16
C GLY A 366 0.44 10.45 13.04
N VAL A 367 0.80 11.60 12.45
CA VAL A 367 1.20 12.81 13.20
C VAL A 367 0.09 13.87 13.19
N VAL A 368 -0.70 13.94 12.12
CA VAL A 368 -1.67 15.03 11.90
C VAL A 368 -3.10 14.62 12.31
N CYS A 369 -3.44 13.34 12.22
CA CYS A 369 -4.80 12.81 12.41
C CYS A 369 -4.78 11.72 13.50
N ARG A 370 -4.85 12.14 14.77
CA ARG A 370 -4.95 11.22 15.90
C ARG A 370 -6.35 10.60 15.99
N ASP A 371 -6.40 9.28 16.08
CA ASP A 371 -7.62 8.54 16.41
C ASP A 371 -7.50 8.05 17.86
N GLU A 372 -8.09 8.82 18.79
CA GLU A 372 -8.04 8.53 20.23
C GLU A 372 -8.59 7.13 20.57
N GLY A 373 -9.52 6.60 19.77
CA GLY A 373 -10.08 5.26 19.96
C GLY A 373 -9.06 4.17 19.66
N VAL A 374 -8.37 4.28 18.53
CA VAL A 374 -7.29 3.35 18.12
C VAL A 374 -6.09 3.47 19.06
N GLU A 375 -5.68 4.70 19.40
CA GLU A 375 -4.58 4.94 20.34
C GLU A 375 -4.86 4.31 21.71
N SER A 376 -6.06 4.51 22.25
CA SER A 376 -6.46 3.91 23.53
C SER A 376 -6.48 2.38 23.48
N GLU A 377 -6.90 1.77 22.36
CA GLU A 377 -6.87 0.32 22.20
C GLU A 377 -5.44 -0.23 22.19
N LEU A 378 -4.53 0.40 21.45
CA LEU A 378 -3.11 0.01 21.38
C LEU A 378 -2.41 0.15 22.72
N VAL A 379 -2.60 1.27 23.42
CA VAL A 379 -2.09 1.46 24.79
C VAL A 379 -2.67 0.41 25.74
N GLY A 380 -3.96 0.09 25.61
CA GLY A 380 -4.61 -0.97 26.37
C GLY A 380 -4.10 -2.38 26.06
N GLN A 381 -3.65 -2.66 24.83
CA GLN A 381 -3.01 -3.92 24.46
C GLN A 381 -1.65 -4.07 25.15
N TRP A 382 -0.80 -3.03 25.09
CA TRP A 382 0.49 -3.04 25.79
C TRP A 382 0.32 -3.17 27.31
N ARG A 383 -0.68 -2.48 27.88
CA ARG A 383 -1.01 -2.64 29.31
C ARG A 383 -1.24 -4.07 29.72
N ARG A 384 -2.06 -4.82 28.96
CA ARG A 384 -2.33 -6.23 29.27
C ARG A 384 -1.07 -7.08 29.22
N VAL A 385 -0.20 -6.86 28.23
CA VAL A 385 1.08 -7.57 28.12
C VAL A 385 1.97 -7.31 29.34
N TYR A 386 2.00 -6.07 29.82
CA TYR A 386 2.78 -5.68 30.99
C TYR A 386 2.19 -6.22 32.31
N ASP A 387 0.87 -6.11 32.51
CA ASP A 387 0.19 -6.70 33.67
C ASP A 387 0.44 -8.23 33.70
N ASP A 388 0.34 -8.94 32.57
CA ASP A 388 0.65 -10.38 32.51
C ASP A 388 2.12 -10.72 32.82
N LEU A 389 3.06 -9.84 32.43
CA LEU A 389 4.50 -10.02 32.70
C LEU A 389 4.82 -9.84 34.20
N TYR A 390 4.16 -8.89 34.87
CA TYR A 390 4.45 -8.52 36.26
C TYR A 390 3.55 -9.18 37.32
N SER A 391 2.39 -9.73 36.95
CA SER A 391 1.52 -10.57 37.81
C SER A 391 2.14 -11.92 38.18
N GLY A 392 3.16 -12.39 37.44
CA GLY A 392 3.82 -13.66 37.67
C GLY A 392 3.10 -14.89 37.09
N GLU A 393 2.04 -14.71 36.29
CA GLU A 393 1.33 -15.79 35.59
C GLU A 393 1.92 -16.11 34.18
N GLY A 394 2.91 -15.35 33.72
CA GLY A 394 3.57 -15.53 32.41
C GLY A 394 4.71 -16.56 32.36
N VAL A 395 5.05 -17.02 31.15
CA VAL A 395 6.09 -18.04 30.83
C VAL A 395 7.52 -17.63 31.27
N TYR A 396 7.73 -16.37 31.65
CA TYR A 396 9.00 -15.80 32.11
C TYR A 396 9.02 -15.46 33.61
N SER A 397 8.23 -16.15 34.44
CA SER A 397 8.18 -15.93 35.89
C SER A 397 9.52 -16.24 36.58
N LEU A 398 10.42 -15.26 36.68
CA LEU A 398 11.47 -15.26 37.68
C LEU A 398 10.83 -14.99 39.04
N ASP A 399 11.22 -15.76 40.06
CA ASP A 399 10.86 -15.45 41.44
C ASP A 399 11.49 -14.10 41.82
N GLN A 400 10.71 -13.01 41.68
CA GLN A 400 11.15 -11.63 41.93
C GLN A 400 11.66 -11.42 43.36
N SER A 401 11.34 -12.32 44.30
CA SER A 401 11.85 -12.27 45.68
C SER A 401 13.34 -12.63 45.81
N CYS A 402 13.95 -13.23 44.77
CA CYS A 402 15.34 -13.68 44.76
C CYS A 402 16.32 -12.73 44.02
N VAL A 403 15.82 -11.72 43.29
CA VAL A 403 16.65 -10.83 42.46
C VAL A 403 17.02 -9.55 43.22
N GLU A 404 18.28 -9.12 43.14
CA GLU A 404 18.74 -7.87 43.74
C GLU A 404 18.01 -6.66 43.12
N PHE A 405 17.69 -5.66 43.93
CA PHE A 405 16.98 -4.47 43.46
C PHE A 405 17.83 -3.74 42.40
N GLY A 406 17.24 -3.47 41.24
CA GLY A 406 17.93 -2.87 40.10
C GLY A 406 18.61 -3.85 39.14
N GLU A 407 18.66 -5.15 39.44
CA GLU A 407 19.31 -6.18 38.58
C GLU A 407 18.29 -7.05 37.82
N ASP A 408 17.04 -6.59 37.72
CA ASP A 408 15.96 -7.30 37.04
C ASP A 408 15.85 -6.89 35.58
N PHE A 409 16.62 -7.58 34.73
CA PHE A 409 16.67 -7.40 33.27
C PHE A 409 15.77 -8.41 32.52
N GLY A 410 14.71 -8.94 33.17
CA GLY A 410 13.81 -9.90 32.53
C GLY A 410 13.19 -9.38 31.23
N GLY A 411 12.98 -10.27 30.25
CA GLY A 411 12.25 -9.98 29.00
C GLY A 411 13.08 -9.50 27.80
N TRP A 412 14.40 -9.31 27.94
CA TRP A 412 15.27 -8.85 26.85
C TRP A 412 15.92 -10.02 26.11
N ASN A 413 15.31 -10.43 24.99
CA ASN A 413 15.85 -11.45 24.09
C ASN A 413 16.36 -10.82 22.79
N SER A 414 17.44 -11.38 22.26
CA SER A 414 18.02 -10.99 20.98
C SER A 414 17.06 -11.23 19.82
N SER A 415 16.80 -10.21 19.02
CA SER A 415 16.08 -10.35 17.75
C SER A 415 16.82 -11.25 16.75
N TYR A 416 18.12 -11.46 16.91
CA TYR A 416 18.88 -12.35 16.02
C TYR A 416 18.72 -13.82 16.43
N SER A 417 19.08 -14.18 17.67
CA SER A 417 19.10 -15.58 18.12
C SER A 417 17.81 -16.05 18.80
N GLY A 418 17.03 -15.14 19.38
CA GLY A 418 15.89 -15.46 20.25
C GLY A 418 16.28 -15.79 21.70
N ASP A 419 17.59 -15.83 22.02
CA ASP A 419 18.10 -16.08 23.37
C ASP A 419 18.14 -14.79 24.21
N PRO A 420 18.13 -14.86 25.55
CA PRO A 420 18.33 -13.69 26.41
C PRO A 420 19.65 -12.97 26.15
N ILE A 421 19.62 -11.64 26.10
CA ILE A 421 20.83 -10.81 25.99
C ILE A 421 21.68 -10.98 27.26
N GLU A 422 22.99 -11.11 27.09
CA GLU A 422 23.92 -11.32 28.20
C GLU A 422 23.83 -10.18 29.24
N LEU A 423 23.70 -10.53 30.53
CA LEU A 423 23.54 -9.58 31.64
C LEU A 423 24.65 -8.52 31.70
N GLY A 424 25.89 -8.87 31.33
CA GLY A 424 27.00 -7.93 31.28
C GLY A 424 26.79 -6.79 30.27
N GLN A 425 26.10 -7.07 29.17
CA GLN A 425 25.75 -6.10 28.14
C GLN A 425 24.57 -5.23 28.60
N MET A 426 23.57 -5.83 29.25
CA MET A 426 22.43 -5.09 29.81
C MET A 426 22.83 -4.13 30.93
N ARG A 427 23.80 -4.52 31.77
CA ARG A 427 24.39 -3.63 32.78
C ARG A 427 25.11 -2.44 32.16
N GLU A 428 25.84 -2.65 31.06
CA GLU A 428 26.52 -1.57 30.33
C GLU A 428 25.51 -0.62 29.68
N TRP A 429 24.44 -1.15 29.07
CA TRP A 429 23.32 -0.36 28.55
C TRP A 429 22.68 0.53 29.62
N ARG A 430 22.35 -0.04 30.80
CA ARG A 430 21.81 0.71 31.93
C ARG A 430 22.79 1.78 32.41
N ALA A 431 24.07 1.41 32.58
CA ALA A 431 25.10 2.33 33.07
C ALA A 431 25.27 3.54 32.13
N SER A 432 25.27 3.32 30.81
CA SER A 432 25.34 4.42 29.83
C SER A 432 24.20 5.42 30.00
N ALA A 433 22.95 4.93 30.13
CA ALA A 433 21.79 5.80 30.33
C ALA A 433 21.84 6.54 31.69
N VAL A 434 22.25 5.85 32.76
CA VAL A 434 22.42 6.46 34.10
C VAL A 434 23.47 7.57 34.07
N ASP A 435 24.63 7.33 33.46
CA ASP A 435 25.69 8.34 33.33
C ASP A 435 25.22 9.55 32.54
N ARG A 436 24.42 9.31 31.49
CA ARG A 436 23.84 10.36 30.68
C ARG A 436 22.87 11.24 31.46
N VAL A 437 21.98 10.63 32.24
CA VAL A 437 21.02 11.36 33.10
C VAL A 437 21.74 12.10 34.23
N ARG A 438 22.74 11.47 34.87
CA ARG A 438 23.58 12.14 35.89
C ARG A 438 24.32 13.35 35.32
N GLY A 439 24.78 13.27 34.07
CA GLY A 439 25.42 14.38 33.36
C GLY A 439 24.52 15.60 33.15
N LEU A 440 23.20 15.46 33.32
CA LEU A 440 22.26 16.59 33.27
C LEU A 440 22.30 17.46 34.53
N GLY A 441 22.85 16.94 35.65
CA GLY A 441 22.93 17.65 36.92
C GLY A 441 21.59 17.82 37.64
N ALA A 442 20.62 16.95 37.36
CA ALA A 442 19.26 17.04 37.91
C ALA A 442 19.19 16.54 39.37
N CYS A 443 18.43 17.26 40.21
CA CYS A 443 18.19 16.89 41.61
C CYS A 443 16.75 16.43 41.85
N ARG A 444 15.79 16.91 41.06
CA ARG A 444 14.38 16.48 41.06
C ARG A 444 14.06 15.81 39.74
N ILE A 445 13.88 14.49 39.79
CA ILE A 445 13.66 13.66 38.59
C ILE A 445 12.23 13.13 38.58
N LEU A 446 11.60 13.18 37.41
CA LEU A 446 10.39 12.41 37.08
C LEU A 446 10.75 11.34 36.05
N GLU A 447 10.58 10.06 36.38
CA GLU A 447 10.69 8.94 35.44
C GLU A 447 9.29 8.50 35.00
N ILE A 448 9.03 8.50 33.68
CA ILE A 448 7.79 8.02 33.09
C ILE A 448 8.03 6.65 32.49
N GLY A 449 7.26 5.65 32.95
CA GLY A 449 7.46 4.23 32.66
C GLY A 449 8.64 3.64 33.46
N VAL A 450 8.55 3.71 34.79
CA VAL A 450 9.63 3.28 35.70
C VAL A 450 9.92 1.76 35.64
N GLY A 451 8.94 0.95 35.24
CA GLY A 451 9.10 -0.51 35.17
C GLY A 451 9.54 -1.11 36.52
N SER A 452 10.52 -2.02 36.47
CA SER A 452 11.10 -2.66 37.66
C SER A 452 12.03 -1.74 38.49
N GLY A 453 12.23 -0.48 38.08
CA GLY A 453 13.08 0.49 38.78
C GLY A 453 14.57 0.41 38.43
N LEU A 454 14.92 0.06 37.18
CA LEU A 454 16.32 -0.07 36.75
C LEU A 454 17.12 1.23 36.90
N LEU A 455 16.60 2.36 36.40
CA LEU A 455 17.26 3.66 36.57
C LEU A 455 17.06 4.21 37.99
N LEU A 456 15.87 4.08 38.55
CA LEU A 456 15.54 4.47 39.93
C LEU A 456 16.58 3.93 40.92
N SER A 457 16.95 2.65 40.82
CA SER A 457 17.94 2.01 41.69
C SER A 457 19.33 2.67 41.70
N GLN A 458 19.67 3.39 40.63
CA GLN A 458 20.97 4.03 40.45
C GLN A 458 20.92 5.54 40.67
N LEU A 459 19.77 6.17 40.44
CA LEU A 459 19.63 7.63 40.43
C LEU A 459 19.03 8.18 41.74
N ALA A 460 18.09 7.47 42.36
CA ALA A 460 17.29 8.00 43.48
C ALA A 460 18.14 8.44 44.68
N ALA A 461 19.25 7.73 44.96
CA ALA A 461 20.16 8.07 46.06
C ALA A 461 20.81 9.46 45.94
N GLY A 462 20.98 9.96 44.71
CA GLY A 462 21.56 11.29 44.44
C GLY A 462 20.52 12.41 44.32
N CYS A 463 19.23 12.09 44.42
CA CYS A 463 18.14 13.04 44.19
C CYS A 463 17.59 13.64 45.49
N GLU A 464 17.10 14.88 45.38
CA GLU A 464 16.26 15.51 46.41
C GLU A 464 14.88 14.85 46.44
N GLU A 465 14.29 14.62 45.26
CA GLU A 465 13.05 13.88 45.06
C GLU A 465 13.12 13.05 43.78
N TYR A 466 12.55 11.84 43.82
CA TYR A 466 12.44 10.95 42.66
C TYR A 466 10.99 10.52 42.48
N TRP A 467 10.33 11.07 41.46
CA TRP A 467 8.95 10.72 41.14
C TRP A 467 8.98 9.72 39.99
N ALA A 468 8.12 8.71 40.05
CA ALA A 468 8.06 7.66 39.05
C ALA A 468 6.62 7.28 38.75
N THR A 469 6.28 7.24 37.47
CA THR A 469 4.95 6.85 36.97
C THR A 469 5.07 5.58 36.14
N ASP A 470 4.05 4.74 36.18
CA ASP A 470 3.90 3.62 35.25
C ASP A 470 2.42 3.40 34.97
N LEU A 471 2.10 2.93 33.77
CA LEU A 471 0.71 2.68 33.37
C LEU A 471 0.17 1.41 34.08
N SER A 472 1.05 0.46 34.44
CA SER A 472 0.68 -0.77 35.12
C SER A 472 0.59 -0.56 36.64
N GLY A 473 -0.59 -0.83 37.18
CA GLY A 473 -0.82 -0.81 38.62
C GLY A 473 -0.07 -1.93 39.35
N GLU A 474 0.16 -3.06 38.69
CA GLU A 474 0.88 -4.19 39.26
C GLU A 474 2.38 -3.90 39.35
N THR A 475 2.97 -3.29 38.31
CA THR A 475 4.35 -2.83 38.32
C THR A 475 4.60 -1.85 39.48
N ILE A 476 3.75 -0.84 39.65
CA ILE A 476 3.85 0.11 40.77
C ILE A 476 3.68 -0.59 42.12
N GLY A 477 2.71 -1.51 42.25
CA GLY A 477 2.48 -2.28 43.48
C GLY A 477 3.69 -3.14 43.87
N SER A 478 4.29 -3.85 42.91
CA SER A 478 5.49 -4.66 43.11
C SER A 478 6.69 -3.80 43.49
N LEU A 479 6.91 -2.69 42.78
CA LEU A 479 8.01 -1.76 43.08
C LEU A 479 7.86 -1.14 44.47
N GLN A 480 6.64 -0.73 44.87
CA GLN A 480 6.37 -0.18 46.19
C GLN A 480 6.61 -1.20 47.31
N ALA A 481 6.19 -2.46 47.11
CA ALA A 481 6.47 -3.54 48.06
C ALA A 481 7.98 -3.79 48.20
N ARG A 482 8.72 -3.76 47.09
CA ARG A 482 10.17 -3.96 47.05
C ARG A 482 10.92 -2.83 47.75
N LEU A 483 10.56 -1.57 47.47
CA LEU A 483 11.13 -0.39 48.13
C LEU A 483 10.90 -0.39 49.64
N SER A 484 9.71 -0.80 50.10
CA SER A 484 9.37 -0.86 51.53
C SER A 484 10.25 -1.83 52.34
N GLY A 485 10.87 -2.81 51.65
CA GLY A 485 11.80 -3.76 52.27
C GLY A 485 13.27 -3.31 52.28
N LEU A 486 13.61 -2.18 51.65
CA LEU A 486 15.00 -1.74 51.51
C LEU A 486 15.44 -0.86 52.70
N PRO A 487 16.67 -1.04 53.22
CA PRO A 487 17.17 -0.29 54.37
C PRO A 487 17.79 1.06 53.99
N PHE A 488 17.26 1.77 52.98
CA PHE A 488 17.87 3.00 52.45
C PHE A 488 17.04 4.25 52.77
N GLU A 489 17.68 5.29 53.30
CA GLU A 489 17.01 6.56 53.67
C GLU A 489 16.42 7.34 52.47
N TRP A 490 16.93 7.11 51.26
CA TRP A 490 16.42 7.80 50.06
C TRP A 490 15.07 7.25 49.60
N VAL A 491 14.63 6.09 50.09
CA VAL A 491 13.33 5.50 49.74
C VAL A 491 12.18 6.43 50.10
N ASP A 492 12.28 7.17 51.23
CA ASP A 492 11.27 8.14 51.66
C ASP A 492 11.12 9.35 50.70
N ARG A 493 12.07 9.53 49.77
CA ARG A 493 12.06 10.58 48.74
C ARG A 493 11.46 10.11 47.41
N VAL A 494 11.11 8.83 47.32
CA VAL A 494 10.53 8.23 46.12
C VAL A 494 9.01 8.35 46.16
N ARG A 495 8.41 8.85 45.08
CA ARG A 495 6.95 8.91 44.93
C ARG A 495 6.54 8.09 43.71
N LEU A 496 5.65 7.13 43.92
CA LEU A 496 5.17 6.23 42.87
C LEU A 496 3.69 6.50 42.58
N SER A 497 3.30 6.54 41.30
CA SER A 497 1.91 6.72 40.88
C SER A 497 1.57 5.87 39.65
N VAL A 498 0.34 5.36 39.61
CA VAL A 498 -0.19 4.63 38.45
C VAL A 498 -0.80 5.63 37.48
N GLN A 499 -0.06 5.98 36.43
CA GLN A 499 -0.43 6.99 35.44
C GLN A 499 0.15 6.61 34.08
N ALA A 500 -0.60 6.86 33.01
CA ALA A 500 -0.11 6.72 31.64
C ALA A 500 0.84 7.88 31.29
N ALA A 501 1.63 7.74 30.23
CA ALA A 501 2.63 8.76 29.87
C ALA A 501 2.02 10.10 29.44
N ASP A 502 0.79 10.10 28.95
CA ASP A 502 0.01 11.28 28.53
C ASP A 502 -0.83 11.89 29.68
N ASP A 503 -0.88 11.21 30.82
CA ASP A 503 -1.59 11.67 32.02
C ASP A 503 -0.63 12.41 32.96
N VAL A 504 -0.79 13.72 33.02
CA VAL A 504 -0.02 14.59 33.92
C VAL A 504 -0.83 15.09 35.12
N GLU A 505 -2.01 14.52 35.37
CA GLU A 505 -2.86 14.95 36.48
C GLU A 505 -2.15 14.74 37.84
N GLY A 506 -2.08 15.80 38.64
CA GLY A 506 -1.43 15.78 39.95
C GLY A 506 0.09 15.98 39.95
N LEU A 507 0.72 16.07 38.77
CA LEU A 507 2.15 16.41 38.66
C LEU A 507 2.36 17.93 38.67
N PRO A 508 3.35 18.45 39.41
CA PRO A 508 3.59 19.89 39.50
C PRO A 508 4.24 20.47 38.23
N ALA A 509 3.63 21.50 37.66
CA ALA A 509 4.21 22.24 36.53
C ALA A 509 5.46 23.03 36.95
N GLY A 510 6.48 23.08 36.08
CA GLY A 510 7.68 23.88 36.30
C GLY A 510 8.57 23.45 37.47
N TYR A 511 8.51 22.18 37.89
CA TYR A 511 9.09 21.72 39.16
C TYR A 511 10.33 20.84 39.00
N PHE A 512 10.34 19.97 37.98
CA PHE A 512 11.38 18.95 37.81
C PHE A 512 12.59 19.51 37.05
N ASP A 513 13.79 19.10 37.44
CA ASP A 513 15.02 19.46 36.72
C ASP A 513 15.22 18.53 35.51
N ALA A 514 14.77 17.27 35.63
CA ALA A 514 14.74 16.33 34.52
C ALA A 514 13.48 15.47 34.50
N VAL A 515 12.98 15.22 33.29
CA VAL A 515 11.99 14.18 32.99
C VAL A 515 12.69 13.11 32.17
N VAL A 516 12.47 11.84 32.49
CA VAL A 516 13.15 10.67 31.91
C VAL A 516 12.12 9.75 31.28
N LEU A 517 12.29 9.50 29.97
CA LEU A 517 11.56 8.51 29.16
C LEU A 517 12.59 7.53 28.59
N ASN A 518 12.94 6.47 29.30
CA ASN A 518 13.96 5.53 28.85
C ASN A 518 13.35 4.18 28.48
N SER A 519 13.45 3.78 27.20
CA SER A 519 12.90 2.52 26.69
C SER A 519 11.37 2.41 26.79
N VAL A 520 10.65 3.53 26.68
CA VAL A 520 9.17 3.58 26.78
C VAL A 520 8.53 4.02 25.47
N VAL A 521 9.18 4.92 24.72
CA VAL A 521 8.63 5.53 23.50
C VAL A 521 8.21 4.50 22.46
N GLN A 522 8.92 3.38 22.36
CA GLN A 522 8.62 2.31 21.41
C GLN A 522 7.22 1.69 21.58
N TYR A 523 6.57 1.89 22.72
CA TYR A 523 5.21 1.37 22.99
C TYR A 523 4.11 2.41 22.76
N PHE A 524 4.48 3.63 22.33
CA PHE A 524 3.51 4.66 22.02
C PHE A 524 2.79 4.34 20.69
N PRO A 525 1.49 4.69 20.60
CA PRO A 525 0.67 4.26 19.46
C PRO A 525 0.94 5.06 18.18
N SER A 526 1.48 6.28 18.29
CA SER A 526 1.67 7.18 17.16
C SER A 526 2.74 8.24 17.44
N GLY A 527 3.24 8.88 16.38
CA GLY A 527 4.11 10.05 16.50
C GLY A 527 3.40 11.27 17.12
N GLY A 528 2.09 11.41 16.88
CA GLY A 528 1.26 12.45 17.52
C GLY A 528 1.16 12.28 19.04
N TYR A 529 1.03 11.04 19.53
CA TYR A 529 1.05 10.74 20.95
C TYR A 529 2.40 11.08 21.58
N LEU A 530 3.52 10.71 20.92
CA LEU A 530 4.86 11.10 21.38
C LEU A 530 5.02 12.62 21.49
N LEU A 531 4.54 13.37 20.49
CA LEU A 531 4.60 14.83 20.50
C LEU A 531 3.82 15.42 21.69
N GLN A 532 2.61 14.92 21.98
CA GLN A 532 1.83 15.34 23.15
C GLN A 532 2.60 15.09 24.46
N VAL A 533 3.18 13.90 24.62
CA VAL A 533 3.96 13.56 25.82
C VAL A 533 5.17 14.49 25.96
N ILE A 534 5.85 14.84 24.86
CA ILE A 534 6.95 15.81 24.87
C ILE A 534 6.46 17.19 25.33
N GLU A 535 5.36 17.69 24.76
CA GLU A 535 4.77 18.98 25.16
C GLU A 535 4.44 19.01 26.65
N GLN A 536 3.76 17.97 27.13
CA GLN A 536 3.39 17.85 28.54
C GLN A 536 4.63 17.76 29.44
N ALA A 537 5.62 16.93 29.10
CA ALA A 537 6.88 16.85 29.84
C ALA A 537 7.60 18.20 29.89
N MET A 538 7.57 18.97 28.80
CA MET A 538 8.11 20.34 28.78
C MET A 538 7.38 21.24 29.77
N THR A 539 6.06 21.13 29.96
CA THR A 539 5.34 21.92 30.98
C THR A 539 5.75 21.58 32.42
N LEU A 540 6.11 20.32 32.69
CA LEU A 540 6.53 19.84 34.01
C LEU A 540 7.96 20.28 34.38
N LEU A 541 8.81 20.50 33.38
CA LEU A 541 10.18 20.94 33.58
C LEU A 541 10.28 22.38 34.10
N ALA A 542 11.13 22.57 35.10
CA ALA A 542 11.58 23.89 35.54
C ALA A 542 12.36 24.60 34.40
N PRO A 543 12.43 25.95 34.39
CA PRO A 543 13.23 26.69 33.41
C PRO A 543 14.69 26.21 33.40
N GLY A 544 15.21 25.83 32.22
CA GLY A 544 16.55 25.24 32.06
C GLY A 544 16.63 23.72 32.29
N GLY A 545 15.53 23.08 32.66
CA GLY A 545 15.42 21.62 32.84
C GLY A 545 15.59 20.84 31.53
N ALA A 546 15.65 19.51 31.63
CA ALA A 546 15.93 18.62 30.50
C ALA A 546 14.96 17.44 30.41
N LEU A 547 14.42 17.18 29.23
CA LEU A 547 13.76 15.92 28.90
C LEU A 547 14.78 14.97 28.28
N PHE A 548 15.03 13.85 28.93
CA PHE A 548 15.84 12.76 28.41
C PHE A 548 14.95 11.67 27.83
N ILE A 549 15.14 11.37 26.55
CA ILE A 549 14.45 10.30 25.83
C ILE A 549 15.50 9.27 25.43
N GLY A 550 15.56 8.17 26.17
CA GLY A 550 16.56 7.13 26.01
C GLY A 550 16.04 5.93 25.24
N ASP A 551 16.96 5.26 24.55
CA ASP A 551 16.72 3.96 23.89
C ASP A 551 15.72 4.03 22.73
N VAL A 552 15.72 5.14 21.99
CA VAL A 552 14.83 5.36 20.84
C VAL A 552 15.27 4.49 19.67
N ARG A 553 14.35 3.69 19.11
CA ARG A 553 14.61 2.88 17.90
C ARG A 553 14.66 3.76 16.65
N ASN A 554 15.72 3.64 15.86
CA ASN A 554 15.94 4.46 14.67
C ASN A 554 15.17 3.95 13.45
N LEU A 555 14.15 4.69 13.02
CA LEU A 555 13.35 4.38 11.82
C LEU A 555 14.20 4.28 10.55
N SER A 556 15.21 5.13 10.41
CA SER A 556 16.09 5.18 9.23
C SER A 556 16.93 3.91 9.06
N LEU A 557 16.96 3.04 10.07
CA LEU A 557 17.70 1.76 10.06
C LEU A 557 16.78 0.53 10.17
N LEU A 558 15.46 0.69 10.07
CA LEU A 558 14.50 -0.41 10.20
C LEU A 558 14.77 -1.52 9.15
N ARG A 559 15.09 -1.11 7.91
CA ARG A 559 15.38 -2.06 6.83
C ARG A 559 16.64 -2.87 7.13
N GLU A 560 17.69 -2.22 7.59
CA GLU A 560 18.99 -2.82 7.93
C GLU A 560 18.83 -3.81 9.08
N PHE A 561 18.14 -3.40 10.16
CA PHE A 561 17.81 -4.26 11.29
C PHE A 561 17.02 -5.49 10.86
N THR A 562 15.90 -5.29 10.17
CA THR A 562 15.03 -6.38 9.72
C THR A 562 15.77 -7.32 8.78
N THR A 563 16.61 -6.78 7.89
CA THR A 563 17.43 -7.60 6.99
C THR A 563 18.43 -8.45 7.77
N GLY A 564 19.15 -7.87 8.74
CA GLY A 564 20.09 -8.61 9.58
C GLY A 564 19.41 -9.76 10.33
N VAL A 565 18.24 -9.52 10.91
CA VAL A 565 17.43 -10.54 11.60
C VAL A 565 16.98 -11.65 10.64
N GLN A 566 16.41 -11.28 9.49
CA GLN A 566 15.88 -12.26 8.54
C GLN A 566 16.99 -13.09 7.90
N VAL A 567 18.16 -12.49 7.62
CA VAL A 567 19.34 -13.23 7.11
C VAL A 567 19.90 -14.16 8.18
N ALA A 568 19.99 -13.73 9.44
CA ALA A 568 20.44 -14.60 10.54
C ALA A 568 19.52 -15.82 10.76
N ARG A 569 18.23 -15.66 10.46
CA ARG A 569 17.20 -16.70 10.60
C ARG A 569 16.84 -17.40 9.27
N ALA A 570 17.54 -17.10 8.17
CA ALA A 570 17.21 -17.60 6.83
C ALA A 570 17.65 -19.05 6.61
N ASP A 571 16.94 -20.01 7.22
CA ASP A 571 17.14 -21.42 6.92
C ASP A 571 16.50 -21.79 5.57
N GLY A 572 17.32 -21.85 4.50
CA GLY A 572 16.95 -22.43 3.21
C GLY A 572 16.15 -21.52 2.24
N LEU A 573 16.10 -20.21 2.50
CA LEU A 573 15.46 -19.23 1.60
C LEU A 573 16.42 -18.69 0.53
N ASP A 574 15.87 -18.35 -0.63
CA ASP A 574 16.57 -17.59 -1.67
C ASP A 574 16.45 -16.06 -1.45
N VAL A 575 17.12 -15.29 -2.31
CA VAL A 575 17.15 -13.82 -2.24
C VAL A 575 15.75 -13.21 -2.27
N ALA A 576 14.86 -13.76 -3.11
CA ALA A 576 13.50 -13.27 -3.27
C ALA A 576 12.67 -13.52 -2.00
N GLY A 577 12.78 -14.72 -1.42
CA GLY A 577 12.12 -15.09 -0.17
C GLY A 577 12.56 -14.23 1.01
N VAL A 578 13.86 -13.94 1.14
CA VAL A 578 14.36 -13.05 2.22
C VAL A 578 13.87 -11.62 2.04
N ARG A 579 13.92 -11.07 0.81
CA ARG A 579 13.39 -9.71 0.53
C ARG A 579 11.91 -9.58 0.87
N ASP A 580 11.13 -10.59 0.55
CA ASP A 580 9.70 -10.58 0.83
C ASP A 580 9.40 -10.64 2.33
N ARG A 581 10.11 -11.49 3.09
CA ARG A 581 10.02 -11.50 4.55
C ARG A 581 10.41 -10.15 5.15
N VAL A 582 11.53 -9.56 4.71
CA VAL A 582 11.96 -8.24 5.20
C VAL A 582 10.85 -7.21 5.00
N ARG A 583 10.24 -7.15 3.81
CA ARG A 583 9.14 -6.22 3.54
C ARG A 583 7.95 -6.45 4.47
N ARG A 584 7.53 -7.72 4.66
CA ARG A 584 6.39 -8.07 5.51
C ARG A 584 6.61 -7.69 6.96
N GLU A 585 7.79 -7.99 7.50
CA GLU A 585 8.16 -7.67 8.88
C GLU A 585 8.26 -6.16 9.11
N MET A 586 8.77 -5.40 8.14
CA MET A 586 8.78 -3.93 8.22
C MET A 586 7.37 -3.33 8.30
N VAL A 587 6.41 -3.88 7.53
CA VAL A 587 5.01 -3.44 7.56
C VAL A 587 4.29 -3.92 8.82
N ALA A 588 4.71 -5.07 9.38
CA ALA A 588 4.15 -5.64 10.59
C ALA A 588 4.75 -5.07 11.89
N GLU A 589 5.70 -4.13 11.79
CA GLU A 589 6.35 -3.49 12.93
C GLU A 589 5.33 -2.77 13.81
N ARG A 590 5.26 -3.18 15.08
CA ARG A 590 4.26 -2.73 16.06
C ARG A 590 4.82 -1.77 17.08
N GLU A 591 6.13 -1.59 17.10
CA GLU A 591 6.76 -0.58 17.94
C GLU A 591 6.88 0.75 17.20
N LEU A 592 6.88 1.85 17.96
CA LEU A 592 7.17 3.18 17.44
C LEU A 592 8.68 3.33 17.20
N LEU A 593 9.03 3.60 15.95
CA LEU A 593 10.37 3.93 15.50
C LEU A 593 10.40 5.39 15.06
N VAL A 594 11.44 6.11 15.48
CA VAL A 594 11.57 7.54 15.28
C VAL A 594 12.94 7.83 14.68
N ALA A 595 12.97 8.50 13.53
CA ALA A 595 14.20 8.98 12.91
C ALA A 595 14.72 10.23 13.67
N PRO A 596 16.05 10.44 13.74
CA PRO A 596 16.64 11.60 14.42
C PRO A 596 16.08 12.95 13.97
N GLU A 597 15.74 13.07 12.69
CA GLU A 597 15.12 14.24 12.06
C GLU A 597 13.81 14.67 12.72
N PHE A 598 13.04 13.73 13.27
CA PHE A 598 11.82 14.04 14.02
C PHE A 598 12.12 15.00 15.18
N PHE A 599 13.14 14.70 15.99
CA PHE A 599 13.49 15.51 17.15
C PHE A 599 14.12 16.87 16.78
N VAL A 600 14.75 16.98 15.61
CA VAL A 600 15.16 18.28 15.07
C VAL A 600 13.93 19.13 14.76
N GLY A 601 12.91 18.55 14.12
CA GLY A 601 11.66 19.26 13.83
C GLY A 601 10.82 19.57 15.07
N VAL A 602 10.91 18.78 16.14
CA VAL A 602 10.19 19.03 17.41
C VAL A 602 10.53 20.40 18.00
N ALA A 603 11.74 20.93 17.79
CA ALA A 603 12.12 22.25 18.26
C ALA A 603 11.32 23.39 17.59
N ASP A 604 10.84 23.18 16.36
CA ASP A 604 10.02 24.15 15.63
C ASP A 604 8.53 24.07 16.05
N GLU A 605 8.06 22.88 16.44
CA GLU A 605 6.66 22.65 16.85
C GLU A 605 6.43 22.95 18.34
N VAL A 606 7.40 22.65 19.21
CA VAL A 606 7.31 22.83 20.67
C VAL A 606 8.14 24.02 21.11
N GLY A 607 7.50 25.20 21.23
CA GLY A 607 8.17 26.48 21.46
C GLY A 607 8.97 26.63 22.76
N ASP A 608 8.83 25.69 23.71
CA ASP A 608 9.61 25.66 24.95
C ASP A 608 10.99 24.97 24.80
N VAL A 609 11.28 24.34 23.66
CA VAL A 609 12.55 23.65 23.40
C VAL A 609 13.61 24.63 22.91
N GLY A 610 14.69 24.78 23.68
CA GLY A 610 15.80 25.69 23.36
C GLY A 610 17.06 25.01 22.83
N ALA A 611 17.20 23.69 22.99
CA ALA A 611 18.31 22.92 22.45
C ALA A 611 17.93 21.45 22.24
N VAL A 612 18.48 20.85 21.19
CA VAL A 612 18.28 19.44 20.83
C VAL A 612 19.64 18.76 20.70
N ASP A 613 19.85 17.72 21.49
CA ASP A 613 21.08 16.94 21.53
C ASP A 613 20.78 15.45 21.29
N ILE A 614 21.20 14.94 20.13
CA ILE A 614 20.94 13.57 19.67
C ILE A 614 22.28 12.83 19.62
N GLN A 615 22.41 11.79 20.44
CA GLN A 615 23.67 11.04 20.59
C GLN A 615 23.48 9.54 20.50
N LEU A 616 24.54 8.86 20.06
CA LEU A 616 24.61 7.40 20.06
C LEU A 616 24.92 6.86 21.46
N LYS A 617 24.47 5.63 21.71
CA LYS A 617 24.82 4.92 22.93
C LYS A 617 26.32 4.64 23.01
N ARG A 618 26.83 4.75 24.23
CA ARG A 618 28.21 4.43 24.58
C ARG A 618 28.34 2.97 25.02
N GLY A 619 29.58 2.48 25.05
CA GLY A 619 29.90 1.11 25.44
C GLY A 619 30.54 0.23 24.37
N TYR A 620 30.87 -0.99 24.79
CA TYR A 620 31.65 -1.97 24.04
C TYR A 620 30.83 -3.18 23.57
N SER A 621 29.62 -3.32 24.09
CA SER A 621 28.66 -4.33 23.70
C SER A 621 28.06 -3.95 22.35
N VAL A 622 28.22 -4.82 21.37
CA VAL A 622 27.61 -4.67 20.04
C VAL A 622 26.45 -5.65 19.96
N ASN A 623 25.23 -5.12 20.06
CA ASN A 623 23.97 -5.85 19.96
C ASN A 623 22.91 -4.94 19.33
N GLU A 624 21.66 -5.40 19.21
CA GLU A 624 20.59 -4.59 18.62
C GLU A 624 20.37 -3.23 19.33
N LEU A 625 20.55 -3.18 20.66
CA LEU A 625 20.33 -1.97 21.46
C LEU A 625 21.37 -0.89 21.15
N THR A 626 22.63 -1.27 20.99
CA THR A 626 23.71 -0.31 20.69
C THR A 626 23.86 -0.01 19.20
N ARG A 627 23.37 -0.88 18.32
CA ARG A 627 23.42 -0.70 16.86
C ARG A 627 22.36 0.24 16.31
N TYR A 628 21.14 0.14 16.81
CA TYR A 628 19.96 0.73 16.16
C TYR A 628 19.19 1.70 17.06
N ARG A 629 19.65 1.92 18.29
CA ARG A 629 19.01 2.84 19.24
C ARG A 629 19.91 4.01 19.59
N TYR A 630 19.30 5.11 19.99
CA TYR A 630 19.99 6.35 20.32
C TYR A 630 19.29 7.08 21.47
N GLU A 631 19.90 8.19 21.90
CA GLU A 631 19.46 8.99 23.04
C GLU A 631 19.26 10.43 22.60
N VAL A 632 18.21 11.06 23.13
CA VAL A 632 17.84 12.45 22.85
C VAL A 632 17.73 13.22 24.16
N VAL A 633 18.29 14.43 24.19
CA VAL A 633 18.09 15.39 25.26
C VAL A 633 17.49 16.65 24.67
N LEU A 634 16.29 17.02 25.13
CA LEU A 634 15.63 18.28 24.80
C LEU A 634 15.73 19.21 26.01
N ARG A 635 16.28 20.40 25.84
CA ARG A 635 16.44 21.37 26.95
C ARG A 635 15.36 22.44 26.88
N LYS A 636 14.75 22.75 28.02
CA LYS A 636 13.73 23.79 28.14
C LYS A 636 14.35 25.18 28.21
N VAL A 637 13.73 26.16 27.55
CA VAL A 637 14.12 27.57 27.66
C VAL A 637 13.89 28.14 29.07
N PRO A 638 14.73 29.07 29.56
CA PRO A 638 15.97 29.53 28.96
C PRO A 638 17.11 28.52 29.17
N VAL A 639 17.87 28.26 28.11
CA VAL A 639 19.07 27.43 28.15
C VAL A 639 20.20 28.15 27.43
N GLU A 640 21.39 28.16 28.02
CA GLU A 640 22.60 28.58 27.32
C GLU A 640 23.04 27.43 26.42
N ALA A 641 22.67 27.49 25.14
CA ALA A 641 22.98 26.46 24.16
C ALA A 641 24.09 26.91 23.20
N ARG A 642 25.08 26.04 22.98
CA ARG A 642 26.12 26.22 21.98
C ARG A 642 25.83 25.33 20.78
N SER A 643 25.50 25.97 19.66
CA SER A 643 25.41 25.29 18.36
C SER A 643 26.80 24.78 17.95
N VAL A 644 26.89 23.49 17.63
CA VAL A 644 28.10 22.89 17.02
C VAL A 644 27.97 22.72 15.51
N SER A 645 26.93 23.27 14.89
CA SER A 645 26.68 23.20 13.44
C SER A 645 27.84 23.79 12.60
N GLY A 646 28.50 24.83 13.13
CA GLY A 646 29.62 25.55 12.52
C GLY A 646 31.01 24.98 12.84
N ALA A 647 31.10 23.82 13.50
CA ALA A 647 32.38 23.17 13.79
C ALA A 647 33.19 22.90 12.52
N VAL A 648 34.52 22.96 12.63
CA VAL A 648 35.42 22.63 11.51
C VAL A 648 35.22 21.17 11.12
N ARG A 649 34.84 20.92 9.86
CA ARG A 649 34.54 19.57 9.36
C ARG A 649 35.78 18.92 8.78
N VAL A 650 36.02 17.68 9.19
CA VAL A 650 37.13 16.82 8.71
C VAL A 650 36.56 15.45 8.40
N GLU A 651 36.89 14.90 7.24
CA GLU A 651 36.45 13.55 6.90
C GLU A 651 37.38 12.50 7.54
N PHE A 652 36.80 11.42 8.07
CA PHE A 652 37.57 10.34 8.68
C PHE A 652 38.38 9.56 7.64
N VAL A 653 39.69 9.41 7.91
CA VAL A 653 40.60 8.58 7.09
C VAL A 653 41.03 7.32 7.85
N SER A 654 41.47 7.50 9.09
CA SER A 654 41.84 6.42 10.01
C SER A 654 41.90 6.96 11.43
N ARG A 655 41.88 6.06 12.44
CA ARG A 655 42.03 6.46 13.85
C ARG A 655 43.31 7.27 14.09
N ALA A 656 44.44 6.84 13.51
CA ALA A 656 45.74 7.49 13.69
C ALA A 656 45.77 8.89 13.05
N ALA A 657 45.19 9.06 11.86
CA ALA A 657 45.10 10.37 11.20
C ALA A 657 44.18 11.33 11.98
N MET A 658 43.07 10.81 12.52
CA MET A 658 42.16 11.57 13.38
C MET A 658 42.87 12.04 14.66
N GLU A 659 43.57 11.13 15.35
CA GLU A 659 44.35 11.46 16.54
C GLU A 659 45.41 12.53 16.28
N GLU A 660 46.19 12.38 15.21
CA GLU A 660 47.23 13.34 14.83
C GLU A 660 46.62 14.72 14.55
N TYR A 661 45.50 14.78 13.83
CA TYR A 661 44.79 16.02 13.56
C TYR A 661 44.29 16.69 14.86
N LEU A 662 43.67 15.92 15.76
CA LEU A 662 43.15 16.44 17.02
C LEU A 662 44.26 16.94 17.96
N ARG A 663 45.46 16.35 17.92
CA ARG A 663 46.63 16.83 18.67
C ARG A 663 47.17 18.16 18.14
N GLN A 664 47.08 18.39 16.83
CA GLN A 664 47.64 19.57 16.18
C GLN A 664 46.66 20.74 16.04
N THR A 665 45.35 20.47 16.10
CA THR A 665 44.35 21.51 15.83
C THR A 665 44.28 22.53 16.95
N ASP A 666 44.22 23.81 16.59
CA ASP A 666 43.91 24.89 17.54
C ASP A 666 42.40 25.11 17.71
N SER A 667 41.57 24.43 16.92
CA SER A 667 40.11 24.61 16.93
C SER A 667 39.49 24.14 18.25
N GLU A 668 38.57 24.95 18.79
CA GLU A 668 37.82 24.60 20.01
C GLU A 668 36.76 23.52 19.77
N CYS A 669 36.29 23.39 18.52
CA CYS A 669 35.28 22.42 18.11
C CYS A 669 35.58 21.87 16.71
N VAL A 670 35.68 20.54 16.61
CA VAL A 670 35.96 19.82 15.36
C VAL A 670 34.91 18.74 15.17
N ARG A 671 34.30 18.66 13.99
CA ARG A 671 33.43 17.55 13.59
C ARG A 671 34.17 16.62 12.64
N VAL A 672 34.39 15.39 13.07
CA VAL A 672 34.90 14.32 12.22
C VAL A 672 33.72 13.55 11.62
N THR A 673 33.58 13.57 10.30
CA THR A 673 32.43 12.99 9.60
C THR A 673 32.76 11.64 8.97
N ARG A 674 31.72 10.83 8.72
CA ARG A 674 31.82 9.54 8.02
C ARG A 674 32.76 8.52 8.69
N ILE A 675 32.76 8.46 10.01
CA ILE A 675 33.50 7.42 10.74
C ILE A 675 32.75 6.09 10.56
N PRO A 676 33.36 5.02 10.02
CA PRO A 676 32.66 3.76 9.82
C PRO A 676 32.31 3.11 11.16
N HIS A 677 31.03 2.83 11.40
CA HIS A 677 30.57 2.26 12.67
C HIS A 677 30.88 0.76 12.75
N ALA A 678 31.73 0.36 13.70
CA ALA A 678 32.24 -1.01 13.78
C ALA A 678 31.14 -2.08 13.94
N GLY A 679 30.03 -1.74 14.59
CA GLY A 679 28.91 -2.67 14.78
C GLY A 679 27.83 -2.63 13.70
N LEU A 680 27.70 -1.52 12.95
CA LEU A 680 26.53 -1.26 12.09
C LEU A 680 26.86 -1.33 10.60
N LEU A 681 28.07 -0.90 10.20
CA LEU A 681 28.48 -0.95 8.79
C LEU A 681 28.35 -2.35 8.15
N PRO A 682 28.67 -3.47 8.85
CA PRO A 682 28.44 -4.80 8.31
C PRO A 682 26.97 -5.08 7.99
N GLU A 683 26.04 -4.66 8.85
CA GLU A 683 24.59 -4.86 8.70
C GLU A 683 24.05 -4.09 7.48
N VAL A 684 24.49 -2.83 7.34
CA VAL A 684 24.15 -1.98 6.20
C VAL A 684 24.63 -2.60 4.89
N ARG A 685 25.84 -3.18 4.87
CA ARG A 685 26.37 -3.86 3.68
C ARG A 685 25.55 -5.10 3.31
N VAL A 686 25.04 -5.85 4.29
CA VAL A 686 24.15 -7.00 4.04
C VAL A 686 22.82 -6.52 3.44
N ALA A 687 22.23 -5.45 3.98
CA ALA A 687 21.00 -4.87 3.43
C ALA A 687 21.17 -4.34 1.99
N GLN A 688 22.31 -3.70 1.70
CA GLN A 688 22.68 -3.25 0.35
C GLN A 688 22.88 -4.42 -0.60
N ALA A 689 23.63 -5.45 -0.21
CA ALA A 689 23.83 -6.66 -1.01
C ALA A 689 22.50 -7.35 -1.33
N LEU A 690 21.60 -7.46 -0.32
CA LEU A 690 20.26 -7.98 -0.54
C LEU A 690 19.50 -7.11 -1.54
N GLY A 691 19.60 -5.78 -1.47
CA GLY A 691 19.03 -4.85 -2.46
C GLY A 691 19.57 -5.00 -3.89
N GLU A 692 20.80 -5.46 -4.05
CA GLU A 692 21.44 -5.74 -5.34
C GLU A 692 21.19 -7.17 -5.86
N GLY A 693 20.59 -8.03 -5.04
CA GLY A 693 20.18 -9.37 -5.43
C GLY A 693 21.16 -10.47 -4.98
N ARG A 694 21.95 -10.19 -3.94
CA ARG A 694 22.97 -11.10 -3.38
C ARG A 694 22.65 -11.40 -1.91
N LEU A 695 22.96 -12.60 -1.45
CA LEU A 695 22.83 -13.02 -0.05
C LEU A 695 24.19 -13.19 0.63
N ASP A 696 25.26 -12.79 -0.05
CA ASP A 696 26.63 -12.99 0.42
C ASP A 696 26.87 -12.13 1.66
N VAL A 697 26.95 -12.74 2.84
CA VAL A 697 27.44 -12.08 4.06
C VAL A 697 28.97 -12.17 4.02
N PRO A 698 29.71 -11.07 3.79
CA PRO A 698 31.16 -11.14 3.79
C PRO A 698 31.65 -11.57 5.17
N ALA A 699 32.58 -12.53 5.22
CA ALA A 699 33.23 -12.89 6.48
C ALA A 699 33.93 -11.66 7.07
N ALA A 700 33.73 -11.40 8.37
CA ALA A 700 34.39 -10.30 9.05
C ALA A 700 35.92 -10.45 8.97
N ALA A 701 36.63 -9.34 8.77
CA ALA A 701 38.08 -9.36 8.85
C ALA A 701 38.53 -9.72 10.28
N PRO A 702 39.71 -10.33 10.48
CA PRO A 702 40.19 -10.68 11.81
C PRO A 702 40.22 -9.46 12.75
N GLY A 703 39.41 -9.48 13.81
CA GLY A 703 39.29 -8.39 14.79
C GLY A 703 38.16 -7.38 14.53
N GLU A 704 37.36 -7.58 13.48
CA GLU A 704 36.12 -6.82 13.22
C GLU A 704 34.88 -7.60 13.63
N VAL A 705 33.77 -6.90 13.86
CA VAL A 705 32.48 -7.51 14.21
C VAL A 705 31.75 -7.88 12.91
N GLY A 706 31.26 -9.12 12.81
CA GLY A 706 30.45 -9.57 11.67
C GLY A 706 28.99 -9.12 11.76
N ALA A 707 28.28 -9.16 10.63
CA ALA A 707 26.83 -8.96 10.61
C ALA A 707 26.12 -10.08 11.39
N GLY A 708 25.07 -9.74 12.14
CA GLY A 708 24.33 -10.67 12.99
C GLY A 708 25.08 -11.17 14.23
N CYS A 709 26.33 -10.78 14.45
CA CYS A 709 27.09 -11.18 15.64
C CYS A 709 26.77 -10.25 16.82
N GLU A 710 26.41 -10.80 17.97
CA GLU A 710 26.27 -10.04 19.22
C GLU A 710 27.42 -10.35 20.17
N VAL A 711 28.26 -9.36 20.45
CA VAL A 711 29.53 -9.56 21.16
C VAL A 711 29.91 -8.35 21.98
N ARG A 712 30.57 -8.59 23.11
CA ARG A 712 31.34 -7.54 23.80
C ARG A 712 32.75 -7.47 23.23
N VAL A 713 33.12 -6.31 22.71
CA VAL A 713 34.45 -6.11 22.10
C VAL A 713 35.41 -5.46 23.11
N GLY A 714 36.70 -5.80 23.09
CA GLY A 714 37.68 -5.24 24.04
C GLY A 714 37.96 -3.74 23.82
N SER A 715 38.40 -3.05 24.90
CA SER A 715 38.79 -1.63 24.88
C SER A 715 40.07 -1.36 24.07
N GLY A 716 40.20 -0.13 23.57
CA GLY A 716 40.95 0.23 22.37
C GLY A 716 42.45 -0.07 22.34
N SER A 717 42.91 -0.71 21.25
CA SER A 717 44.26 -0.58 20.68
C SER A 717 44.41 -1.16 19.26
N ARG A 718 43.45 -1.97 18.76
CA ARG A 718 43.62 -2.75 17.51
C ARG A 718 42.72 -2.38 16.33
N ARG A 719 41.71 -1.52 16.50
CA ARG A 719 40.79 -1.13 15.40
C ARG A 719 41.25 0.16 14.75
N SER A 720 41.65 0.08 13.47
CA SER A 720 42.17 1.23 12.70
C SER A 720 41.19 1.78 11.66
N GLY A 721 40.26 0.95 11.16
CA GLY A 721 39.37 1.27 10.04
C GLY A 721 37.90 1.52 10.40
N SER A 722 37.38 0.96 11.50
CA SER A 722 36.02 1.20 12.00
C SER A 722 36.04 1.38 13.52
N LEU A 723 35.18 2.24 14.05
CA LEU A 723 35.19 2.67 15.45
C LEU A 723 33.80 2.53 16.08
N LEU A 724 33.78 2.32 17.40
CA LEU A 724 32.60 2.51 18.24
C LEU A 724 32.58 3.96 18.78
N PRO A 725 31.40 4.48 19.19
CA PRO A 725 31.31 5.74 19.93
C PRO A 725 32.24 5.79 21.15
N GLU A 726 32.40 4.66 21.85
CA GLU A 726 33.29 4.55 23.01
C GLU A 726 34.78 4.75 22.66
N ASP A 727 35.24 4.21 21.52
CA ASP A 727 36.63 4.40 21.06
C ASP A 727 36.95 5.88 20.83
N CYS A 728 35.95 6.66 20.38
CA CYS A 728 36.08 8.09 20.15
C CYS A 728 36.02 8.88 21.47
N HIS A 729 35.22 8.42 22.42
CA HIS A 729 35.14 9.00 23.77
C HIS A 729 36.45 8.86 24.53
N GLU A 730 37.05 7.66 24.54
CA GLU A 730 38.36 7.43 25.19
C GLU A 730 39.44 8.31 24.58
N LEU A 731 39.52 8.37 23.24
CA LEU A 731 40.49 9.22 22.54
C LEU A 731 40.30 10.70 22.89
N ALA A 732 39.05 11.18 22.97
CA ALA A 732 38.78 12.57 23.35
C ALA A 732 39.29 12.86 24.77
N CYS A 733 39.00 11.97 25.73
CA CYS A 733 39.47 12.09 27.11
C CYS A 733 41.01 12.15 27.19
N GLU A 734 41.72 11.32 26.42
CA GLU A 734 43.19 11.33 26.35
C GLU A 734 43.76 12.65 25.79
N LEU A 735 43.01 13.31 24.92
CA LEU A 735 43.43 14.52 24.22
C LEU A 735 42.88 15.82 24.82
N GLY A 736 42.11 15.75 25.92
CA GLY A 736 41.50 16.92 26.54
C GLY A 736 40.30 17.48 25.77
N PHE A 737 39.55 16.60 25.10
CA PHE A 737 38.28 16.89 24.45
C PHE A 737 37.14 16.09 25.09
N THR A 738 35.92 16.54 24.90
CA THR A 738 34.69 15.77 25.04
C THR A 738 34.24 15.33 23.66
N ALA A 739 34.03 14.03 23.47
CA ALA A 739 33.46 13.49 22.24
C ALA A 739 31.94 13.41 22.33
N VAL A 740 31.27 13.86 21.28
CA VAL A 740 29.83 13.77 21.10
C VAL A 740 29.56 13.02 19.80
N ALA A 741 29.19 11.73 19.91
CA ALA A 741 28.93 10.87 18.77
C ALA A 741 27.46 10.89 18.37
N THR A 742 27.18 11.01 17.07
CA THR A 742 25.82 11.07 16.52
C THR A 742 25.75 10.33 15.18
N TRP A 743 24.54 10.19 14.64
CA TRP A 743 24.33 9.61 13.31
C TRP A 743 24.96 10.47 12.21
N SER A 744 25.57 9.82 11.22
CA SER A 744 25.92 10.48 9.97
C SER A 744 24.71 10.49 9.03
N SER A 745 24.72 11.34 8.01
CA SER A 745 23.70 11.35 6.95
C SER A 745 23.69 10.07 6.10
N GLU A 746 24.75 9.27 6.17
CA GLU A 746 24.85 7.98 5.46
C GLU A 746 24.80 6.81 6.47
N ALA A 747 23.92 5.84 6.19
CA ALA A 747 23.77 4.65 7.01
C ALA A 747 25.10 3.88 7.14
N GLY A 748 25.38 3.39 8.35
CA GLY A 748 26.61 2.65 8.66
C GLY A 748 27.80 3.53 9.07
N TYR A 749 27.63 4.84 9.05
CA TYR A 749 28.63 5.80 9.50
C TYR A 749 28.11 6.66 10.65
N ILE A 750 29.03 7.19 11.43
CA ILE A 750 28.77 8.12 12.52
C ILE A 750 29.58 9.39 12.31
N ASP A 751 29.07 10.48 12.86
CA ASP A 751 29.81 11.73 12.98
C ASP A 751 30.14 11.96 14.46
N VAL A 752 31.34 12.46 14.75
CA VAL A 752 31.76 12.77 16.12
C VAL A 752 32.22 14.21 16.21
N VAL A 753 31.63 14.96 17.12
CA VAL A 753 32.03 16.32 17.45
C VAL A 753 32.93 16.30 18.67
N PHE A 754 34.18 16.73 18.51
CA PHE A 754 35.16 16.90 19.58
C PHE A 754 35.12 18.36 20.04
N VAL A 755 34.79 18.58 21.32
CA VAL A 755 34.73 19.90 21.96
C VAL A 755 35.82 19.98 23.01
N ARG A 756 36.68 21.01 22.98
CA ARG A 756 37.80 21.12 23.92
C ARG A 756 37.31 21.28 25.37
N ALA A 757 37.90 20.52 26.30
CA ALA A 757 37.52 20.54 27.72
C ALA A 757 37.78 21.91 28.36
N GLY A 758 36.91 22.35 29.27
CA GLY A 758 37.01 23.66 29.95
C GLY A 758 36.13 24.76 29.35
N LEU A 759 35.26 24.43 28.40
CA LEU A 759 34.15 25.27 27.93
C LEU A 759 32.82 24.88 28.62
N ASP A 760 32.94 24.27 29.80
CA ASP A 760 31.91 23.51 30.50
C ASP A 760 30.87 24.46 31.11
N GLY A 761 29.68 24.50 30.52
CA GLY A 761 28.54 25.27 31.05
C GLY A 761 27.35 25.36 30.10
N ALA A 762 27.62 25.46 28.79
CA ALA A 762 26.57 25.52 27.78
C ALA A 762 26.16 24.12 27.29
N ALA A 763 24.86 23.88 27.14
CA ALA A 763 24.35 22.67 26.49
C ALA A 763 24.75 22.66 25.01
N VAL A 764 25.19 21.52 24.47
CA VAL A 764 25.46 21.42 23.03
C VAL A 764 24.15 21.22 22.25
N THR A 765 24.04 21.83 21.07
CA THR A 765 22.91 21.66 20.14
C THR A 765 23.41 21.58 18.71
N ASP A 766 22.57 21.11 17.79
CA ASP A 766 22.90 20.91 16.37
C ASP A 766 24.02 19.89 16.15
N VAL A 767 24.06 18.91 17.05
CA VAL A 767 25.01 17.79 17.03
C VAL A 767 24.74 16.92 15.82
N PHE A 768 23.51 16.41 15.70
CA PHE A 768 23.02 15.77 14.49
C PHE A 768 22.67 16.85 13.46
N VAL A 769 23.08 16.65 12.21
CA VAL A 769 22.74 17.54 11.10
C VAL A 769 22.05 16.74 10.01
N PRO A 770 20.76 17.02 9.73
CA PRO A 770 20.03 16.30 8.70
C PRO A 770 20.59 16.61 7.31
N CYS A 771 20.46 15.65 6.38
CA CYS A 771 20.92 15.82 5.00
C CYS A 771 20.09 16.84 4.22
N GLU A 772 18.80 16.93 4.55
CA GLU A 772 17.83 17.86 3.97
C GLU A 772 17.11 18.63 5.09
N PRO A 773 16.60 19.85 4.82
CA PRO A 773 15.78 20.56 5.77
C PRO A 773 14.54 19.74 6.18
N VAL A 774 14.26 19.66 7.47
CA VAL A 774 13.09 18.95 8.00
C VAL A 774 11.84 19.81 7.75
N SER A 775 10.98 19.40 6.82
CA SER A 775 9.69 20.04 6.55
C SER A 775 8.54 19.18 7.09
N GLY A 776 8.28 19.28 8.40
CA GLY A 776 7.25 18.51 9.11
C GLY A 776 7.74 17.18 9.68
N LEU A 777 6.98 16.63 10.64
CA LEU A 777 7.41 15.48 11.45
C LEU A 777 7.00 14.11 10.87
N ALA A 778 5.95 14.05 10.06
CA ALA A 778 5.32 12.79 9.65
C ALA A 778 6.23 11.83 8.85
N GLY A 779 7.18 12.36 8.09
CA GLY A 779 8.13 11.53 7.33
C GLY A 779 9.16 10.80 8.20
N TRP A 780 9.26 11.17 9.48
CA TRP A 780 10.35 10.79 10.38
C TRP A 780 9.91 9.88 11.53
N VAL A 781 8.71 9.33 11.46
CA VAL A 781 8.14 8.41 12.45
C VAL A 781 7.25 7.39 11.74
N ASN A 782 7.28 6.12 12.17
CA ASN A 782 6.31 5.14 11.66
C ASN A 782 4.96 5.30 12.38
N ASP A 783 3.95 4.58 11.90
CA ASP A 783 2.65 4.52 12.54
C ASP A 783 2.34 3.07 12.90
N PRO A 784 2.56 2.67 14.17
CA PRO A 784 2.23 1.34 14.68
C PRO A 784 0.75 0.97 14.52
N GLY A 785 -0.15 1.98 14.49
CA GLY A 785 -1.59 1.80 14.36
C GLY A 785 -2.10 1.81 12.92
N ALA A 786 -1.41 2.48 12.00
CA ALA A 786 -1.83 2.60 10.59
C ALA A 786 -1.36 1.46 9.68
N GLY A 787 -1.04 0.28 10.24
CA GLY A 787 -0.89 -0.92 9.45
C GLY A 787 -2.09 -1.09 8.53
N VAL A 788 -1.90 -0.90 7.22
CA VAL A 788 -2.98 -0.99 6.24
C VAL A 788 -3.52 -2.41 6.27
N GLN A 789 -4.66 -2.62 6.92
CA GLN A 789 -5.32 -3.92 6.88
C GLN A 789 -5.83 -4.15 5.46
N VAL A 790 -5.17 -5.05 4.74
CA VAL A 790 -5.53 -5.45 3.37
C VAL A 790 -7.02 -5.79 3.26
N ALA A 791 -7.59 -6.41 4.29
CA ALA A 791 -9.01 -6.72 4.37
C ALA A 791 -9.90 -5.47 4.39
N ASP A 792 -9.51 -4.44 5.15
CA ASP A 792 -10.27 -3.19 5.25
C ASP A 792 -10.21 -2.38 3.97
N VAL A 793 -9.04 -2.26 3.33
CA VAL A 793 -8.92 -1.59 2.03
C VAL A 793 -9.76 -2.29 0.97
N ARG A 794 -9.74 -3.62 0.92
CA ARG A 794 -10.56 -4.38 -0.04
C ARG A 794 -12.05 -4.22 0.22
N ARG A 795 -12.47 -4.25 1.49
CA ARG A 795 -13.86 -4.01 1.90
C ARG A 795 -14.32 -2.62 1.49
N PHE A 796 -13.53 -1.59 1.81
CA PHE A 796 -13.81 -0.20 1.46
C PHE A 796 -13.98 -0.01 -0.05
N VAL A 797 -13.06 -0.56 -0.85
CA VAL A 797 -13.16 -0.49 -2.32
C VAL A 797 -14.36 -1.28 -2.84
N GLY A 798 -14.72 -2.40 -2.21
CA GLY A 798 -15.90 -3.19 -2.56
C GLY A 798 -17.24 -2.50 -2.28
N ASP A 799 -17.28 -1.50 -1.39
CA ASP A 799 -18.47 -0.70 -1.14
C ASP A 799 -18.72 0.37 -2.23
N VAL A 800 -17.68 0.76 -2.97
CA VAL A 800 -17.73 1.82 -3.99
C VAL A 800 -17.55 1.33 -5.43
N LEU A 801 -16.88 0.20 -5.64
CA LEU A 801 -16.67 -0.40 -6.95
C LEU A 801 -17.48 -1.68 -7.15
N PRO A 802 -17.89 -2.00 -8.39
CA PRO A 802 -18.43 -3.32 -8.71
C PRO A 802 -17.45 -4.45 -8.37
N GLU A 803 -17.97 -5.62 -7.98
CA GLU A 803 -17.17 -6.79 -7.55
C GLU A 803 -16.04 -7.16 -8.53
N PHE A 804 -16.26 -7.04 -9.84
CA PHE A 804 -15.27 -7.37 -10.86
C PHE A 804 -14.10 -6.37 -10.97
N MET A 805 -14.24 -5.17 -10.40
CA MET A 805 -13.19 -4.14 -10.34
C MET A 805 -12.41 -4.18 -9.01
N VAL A 806 -12.90 -4.89 -8.01
CA VAL A 806 -12.22 -5.02 -6.72
C VAL A 806 -10.98 -5.90 -6.90
N PRO A 807 -9.77 -5.44 -6.51
CA PRO A 807 -8.57 -6.27 -6.59
C PRO A 807 -8.72 -7.59 -5.82
N ALA A 808 -8.28 -8.68 -6.45
CA ALA A 808 -8.26 -10.00 -5.83
C ALA A 808 -7.24 -10.06 -4.69
N VAL A 809 -6.12 -9.37 -4.85
CA VAL A 809 -5.04 -9.22 -3.85
C VAL A 809 -4.69 -7.74 -3.73
N VAL A 810 -4.45 -7.29 -2.50
CA VAL A 810 -3.83 -5.99 -2.23
C VAL A 810 -2.50 -6.22 -1.54
N VAL A 811 -1.42 -5.67 -2.11
CA VAL A 811 -0.05 -5.78 -1.62
C VAL A 811 0.38 -4.42 -1.07
N VAL A 812 0.81 -4.38 0.18
CA VAL A 812 1.31 -3.16 0.82
C VAL A 812 2.81 -2.99 0.51
N LEU A 813 3.19 -1.81 0.06
CA LEU A 813 4.57 -1.43 -0.29
C LEU A 813 5.01 -0.20 0.51
N ASP A 814 6.32 -0.07 0.75
CA ASP A 814 6.90 1.17 1.30
C ASP A 814 6.88 2.34 0.32
N GLY A 815 6.86 2.03 -0.98
CA GLY A 815 6.85 2.98 -2.07
C GLY A 815 6.68 2.27 -3.41
N LEU A 816 6.12 2.97 -4.39
CA LEU A 816 6.01 2.43 -5.74
C LEU A 816 7.40 2.40 -6.42
N PRO A 817 7.81 1.28 -7.03
CA PRO A 817 9.06 1.22 -7.77
C PRO A 817 9.01 2.17 -8.97
N LEU A 818 10.03 3.02 -9.12
CA LEU A 818 10.13 4.00 -10.21
C LEU A 818 11.35 3.72 -11.10
N THR A 819 11.17 3.93 -12.40
CA THR A 819 12.26 3.99 -13.38
C THR A 819 13.13 5.23 -13.15
N ALA A 820 14.33 5.28 -13.74
CA ALA A 820 15.23 6.44 -13.67
C ALA A 820 14.59 7.77 -14.16
N ASN A 821 13.52 7.69 -14.94
CA ASN A 821 12.76 8.85 -15.43
C ASN A 821 11.54 9.21 -14.54
N GLY A 822 11.39 8.57 -13.38
CA GLY A 822 10.30 8.83 -12.43
C GLY A 822 8.94 8.23 -12.80
N LYS A 823 8.86 7.33 -13.78
CA LYS A 823 7.63 6.58 -14.09
C LYS A 823 7.56 5.27 -13.31
N LEU A 824 6.36 4.76 -13.01
CA LEU A 824 6.14 3.45 -12.40
C LEU A 824 6.89 2.34 -13.18
N ASP A 825 7.74 1.62 -12.47
CA ASP A 825 8.40 0.40 -12.97
C ASP A 825 7.56 -0.83 -12.60
N ARG A 826 6.71 -1.25 -13.53
CA ARG A 826 5.85 -2.42 -13.35
C ARG A 826 6.62 -3.74 -13.22
N SER A 827 7.85 -3.81 -13.74
CA SER A 827 8.70 -5.00 -13.58
C SER A 827 9.32 -5.10 -12.19
N GLY A 828 9.43 -3.97 -11.49
CA GLY A 828 9.84 -3.90 -10.09
C GLY A 828 8.73 -4.21 -9.09
N LEU A 829 7.48 -4.37 -9.53
CA LEU A 829 6.37 -4.74 -8.64
C LEU A 829 6.49 -6.21 -8.23
N PRO A 830 6.39 -6.53 -6.93
CA PRO A 830 6.55 -7.90 -6.45
C PRO A 830 5.39 -8.79 -6.92
N ASP A 831 5.67 -10.08 -7.05
CA ASP A 831 4.66 -11.07 -7.39
C ASP A 831 3.66 -11.20 -6.22
N PRO A 832 2.35 -11.15 -6.47
CA PRO A 832 1.34 -11.32 -5.42
C PRO A 832 1.28 -12.77 -4.94
N GLU A 833 1.21 -12.98 -3.62
CA GLU A 833 0.77 -14.24 -3.02
C GLU A 833 -0.76 -14.23 -2.97
N PHE A 834 -1.39 -15.33 -3.41
CA PHE A 834 -2.84 -15.48 -3.54
C PHE A 834 -3.43 -16.41 -2.48
#